data_AF-A0A4Q0J018-F1
#
_entry.id   AF-A0A4Q0J018-F1
#
_cell.length_a   1.000
_cell.length_b   1.000
_cell.length_c   1.000
_cell.angle_alpha   90.00
_cell.angle_beta   90.00
_cell.angle_gamma   90.00
#
_symmetry.space_group_name_H-M   'P 1'
#
loop_
_entity.id
_entity.type
_entity.pdbx_description
1 polymer ?
#
loop_
_entity_poly.entity_id
_entity_poly.type
_entity_poly.pdbx_seq_one_letter_code
_entity_poly.pdbx_strand_id
1 'polypeptide(L)'
;MKAYRYLMAVPALAFAANAFAADPVIVETEAYRWAGDTIFQNEFKAWAVSPYELKSTYKGRPGYYMPVDQSWKRKNDLSSYPKLKSNNLLHEALYNMALDEMVNAVEPDTTLRTGKEWSGVWTRDVSYSIILSMAYMQPEASMISLMKKVNPSGQIIQDTGSGGAWPISTDRLVWALAAYEIYKVTGDRKWLEKVYPIALRSLEKDEKTVMSERGLVKGETSFIDWREQSHPKWMQTVDISQSEAMGTNVMYAATLRAVGEMAQVLGKKREADKLFAKSDALAANIDKTFWMPDKGYYGMYTYGRGSRILNPRAESLGEALAILYDIAPKEHQKSISENSPQTPFGAPVFYPQISDMPNYHNNALWPWVASYWTLAQAKAGNERGVLEGIGSVYRPAALFCTNKENLNLDNGDIFTELNSSNMLWCLAGNIALTTRVLFGIHFEKDGLVIEPFVPEVLAGKRTLEGFPYRGAKLDITVEGYGNSVKELIVNGKSLYPEKGKLIPAKMLKNGGDIIVRLDNQPIPEMKVNSVPNVKAPLTPVTWLANNPALDGEGVPVNNQLEWNPIEYIAKYIVLKDGEPVAETRETSYAAVTPGEWQVIGVSGSGVQSFASEPRSNRPTVIVEFPGETVRMKSAEVSYLPEAAIAGFTGAGFVETDRSSAPAEVTVDIPEEGVYSFSLRYANGNGPVNTENKAAVRTLTLDGNKAGTIVMPHRGRGNWNDWGMSNQIVLPLEKGRHTLGVRYLPEDENMNISTNHALLDHLRVERVK
;
A
#
# COMPACT_ATOMS: atom_id res chain seq x y z
N MET A 1 -40.17 6.65 91.82
CA MET A 1 -39.56 6.15 90.56
C MET A 1 -40.20 6.95 89.42
N LYS A 2 -39.60 8.03 88.89
CA LYS A 2 -38.61 8.09 87.77
C LYS A 2 -38.87 6.98 86.73
N ALA A 3 -39.06 7.24 85.43
CA ALA A 3 -38.36 8.21 84.60
C ALA A 3 -39.17 8.69 83.38
N TYR A 4 -38.93 9.96 83.02
CA TYR A 4 -39.28 10.62 81.76
C TYR A 4 -38.47 10.04 80.59
N ARG A 5 -39.08 9.94 79.40
CA ARG A 5 -38.37 9.76 78.12
C ARG A 5 -38.50 11.03 77.28
N TYR A 6 -37.35 11.62 77.00
CA TYR A 6 -37.17 12.80 76.14
C TYR A 6 -37.23 12.42 74.65
N LEU A 7 -37.85 13.31 73.87
CA LEU A 7 -37.70 13.40 72.41
C LEU A 7 -36.24 13.75 72.07
N MET A 8 -35.69 13.09 71.05
CA MET A 8 -34.60 13.63 70.22
C MET A 8 -35.06 13.66 68.77
N ALA A 9 -35.04 14.85 68.19
CA ALA A 9 -35.19 15.08 66.76
C ALA A 9 -33.86 14.75 66.07
N VAL A 10 -33.92 14.00 64.97
CA VAL A 10 -32.80 13.79 64.04
C VAL A 10 -33.17 14.50 62.73
N PRO A 11 -32.32 15.38 62.18
CA PRO A 11 -32.61 16.02 60.91
C PRO A 11 -32.35 15.04 59.76
N ALA A 12 -33.34 14.87 58.90
CA ALA A 12 -33.19 14.16 57.64
C ALA A 12 -32.30 14.98 56.68
N LEU A 13 -31.05 14.57 56.53
CA LEU A 13 -30.18 15.01 55.44
C LEU A 13 -30.60 14.27 54.18
N ALA A 14 -31.31 14.96 53.28
CA ALA A 14 -31.56 14.50 51.93
C ALA A 14 -30.24 14.50 51.14
N PHE A 15 -29.65 13.33 50.93
CA PHE A 15 -28.63 13.14 49.91
C PHE A 15 -29.31 13.15 48.54
N ALA A 16 -29.22 14.27 47.83
CA ALA A 16 -29.46 14.31 46.40
C ALA A 16 -28.31 13.56 45.71
N ALA A 17 -28.52 12.28 45.40
CA ALA A 17 -27.68 11.57 44.45
C ALA A 17 -27.96 12.13 43.05
N ASN A 18 -27.21 13.16 42.66
CA ASN A 18 -27.05 13.49 41.24
C ASN A 18 -26.29 12.31 40.61
N ALA A 19 -27.02 11.37 40.01
CA ALA A 19 -26.45 10.47 39.04
C ALA A 19 -25.98 11.34 37.86
N PHE A 20 -24.69 11.68 37.84
CA PHE A 20 -24.06 12.16 36.61
C PHE A 20 -24.24 11.04 35.59
N ALA A 21 -25.05 11.29 34.54
CA ALA A 21 -25.09 10.39 33.40
C ALA A 21 -23.65 10.23 32.90
N ALA A 22 -23.12 9.01 32.92
CA ALA A 22 -21.81 8.75 32.35
C ALA A 22 -21.84 9.09 30.86
N ASP A 23 -20.79 9.74 30.35
CA ASP A 23 -20.69 10.08 28.93
C ASP A 23 -20.88 8.83 28.07
N PRO A 24 -21.65 8.90 26.97
CA PRO A 24 -21.89 7.75 26.11
C PRO A 24 -20.57 7.25 25.51
N VAL A 25 -20.34 5.94 25.60
CA VAL A 25 -19.19 5.27 24.98
C VAL A 25 -19.43 5.17 23.49
N ILE A 26 -18.54 5.76 22.69
CA ILE A 26 -18.62 5.78 21.22
C ILE A 26 -17.85 4.59 20.63
N VAL A 27 -16.66 4.30 21.16
CA VAL A 27 -15.83 3.15 20.76
C VAL A 27 -15.15 2.59 22.00
N GLU A 28 -15.12 1.27 22.13
CA GLU A 28 -14.35 0.57 23.15
C GLU A 28 -13.72 -0.68 22.56
N THR A 29 -12.41 -0.81 22.71
CA THR A 29 -11.62 -2.01 22.36
C THR A 29 -10.86 -2.48 23.59
N GLU A 30 -10.15 -3.61 23.49
CA GLU A 30 -9.24 -4.05 24.55
C GLU A 30 -8.12 -3.04 24.86
N ALA A 31 -7.84 -2.09 23.94
CA ALA A 31 -6.70 -1.19 24.04
C ALA A 31 -7.06 0.26 24.42
N TYR A 32 -8.26 0.74 24.08
CA TYR A 32 -8.68 2.12 24.37
C TYR A 32 -10.20 2.27 24.42
N ARG A 33 -10.64 3.39 24.99
CA ARG A 33 -12.05 3.78 25.09
C ARG A 33 -12.25 5.24 24.71
N TRP A 34 -13.19 5.52 23.83
CA TRP A 34 -13.67 6.86 23.52
C TRP A 34 -15.07 7.04 24.11
N ALA A 35 -15.24 8.01 25.02
CA ALA A 35 -16.53 8.36 25.61
C ALA A 35 -16.72 9.88 25.63
N GLY A 36 -17.87 10.35 25.12
CA GLY A 36 -18.16 11.78 24.97
C GLY A 36 -17.05 12.50 24.19
N ASP A 37 -16.42 13.48 24.85
CA ASP A 37 -15.34 14.30 24.28
C ASP A 37 -13.93 13.87 24.74
N THR A 38 -13.79 12.67 25.32
CA THR A 38 -12.54 12.18 25.90
C THR A 38 -12.17 10.79 25.38
N ILE A 39 -10.89 10.61 25.03
CA ILE A 39 -10.28 9.32 24.70
C ILE A 39 -9.36 8.89 25.85
N PHE A 40 -9.44 7.61 26.23
CA PHE A 40 -8.65 6.97 27.27
C PHE A 40 -7.86 5.81 26.68
N GLN A 41 -6.57 5.72 27.01
CA GLN A 41 -5.69 4.59 26.68
C GLN A 41 -4.76 4.36 27.86
N ASN A 42 -4.94 3.25 28.59
CA ASN A 42 -4.22 2.97 29.83
C ASN A 42 -4.30 4.16 30.82
N GLU A 43 -3.17 4.67 31.30
CA GLU A 43 -3.07 5.86 32.15
C GLU A 43 -3.25 7.19 31.42
N PHE A 44 -3.26 7.18 30.08
CA PHE A 44 -3.35 8.38 29.27
C PHE A 44 -4.80 8.73 28.92
N LYS A 45 -5.05 10.03 28.81
CA LYS A 45 -6.30 10.56 28.28
C LYS A 45 -6.07 11.81 27.45
N ALA A 46 -6.95 12.05 26.48
CA ALA A 46 -7.01 13.29 25.73
C ALA A 46 -8.46 13.76 25.59
N TRP A 47 -8.69 15.07 25.64
CA TRP A 47 -10.02 15.67 25.59
C TRP A 47 -10.02 16.99 24.84
N ALA A 48 -11.17 17.34 24.27
CA ALA A 48 -11.38 18.66 23.69
C ALA A 48 -11.75 19.69 24.75
N VAL A 49 -11.06 20.84 24.73
CA VAL A 49 -11.36 22.00 25.57
C VAL A 49 -12.32 22.95 24.85
N SER A 50 -12.16 23.05 23.53
CA SER A 50 -13.03 23.80 22.61
C SER A 50 -12.88 23.20 21.21
N PRO A 51 -13.65 23.65 20.20
CA PRO A 51 -13.45 23.22 18.81
C PRO A 51 -12.05 23.54 18.25
N TYR A 52 -11.24 24.33 18.96
CA TYR A 52 -9.93 24.80 18.51
C TYR A 52 -8.81 24.53 19.53
N GLU A 53 -9.05 23.67 20.53
CA GLU A 53 -8.06 23.32 21.55
C GLU A 53 -8.26 21.88 22.07
N LEU A 54 -7.17 21.09 22.04
CA LEU A 54 -7.06 19.74 22.60
C LEU A 54 -6.04 19.73 23.73
N LYS A 55 -6.26 18.87 24.73
CA LYS A 55 -5.27 18.54 25.77
C LYS A 55 -5.12 17.04 25.91
N SER A 56 -3.93 16.61 26.26
CA SER A 56 -3.56 15.23 26.45
C SER A 56 -2.64 15.05 27.66
N THR A 57 -2.75 13.93 28.35
CA THR A 57 -1.77 13.51 29.36
C THR A 57 -0.69 12.60 28.79
N TYR A 58 -0.72 12.30 27.48
CA TYR A 58 0.24 11.40 26.84
C TYR A 58 1.68 11.85 27.06
N LYS A 59 2.55 10.91 27.39
CA LYS A 59 3.98 11.14 27.54
C LYS A 59 4.70 10.11 26.69
N GLY A 60 5.29 10.57 25.58
CA GLY A 60 6.14 9.72 24.75
C GLY A 60 7.39 9.26 25.52
N ARG A 61 8.09 8.26 24.96
CA ARG A 61 9.32 7.75 25.55
C ARG A 61 10.35 8.87 25.73
N PRO A 62 10.96 9.02 26.92
CA PRO A 62 12.01 10.00 27.14
C PRO A 62 13.14 9.85 26.10
N GLY A 63 13.54 10.97 25.48
CA GLY A 63 14.63 10.98 24.49
C GLY A 63 14.25 10.52 23.08
N TYR A 64 12.98 10.19 22.79
CA TYR A 64 12.57 9.97 21.41
C TYR A 64 12.69 11.26 20.59
N TYR A 65 13.37 11.19 19.45
CA TYR A 65 13.79 12.35 18.67
C TYR A 65 12.62 13.07 17.94
N MET A 66 11.43 12.47 17.95
CA MET A 66 10.19 13.04 17.39
C MET A 66 9.09 13.18 18.47
N PRO A 67 9.30 14.03 19.50
CA PRO A 67 8.35 14.18 20.59
C PRO A 67 7.00 14.75 20.14
N VAL A 68 6.03 14.73 21.06
CA VAL A 68 4.69 15.30 20.86
C VAL A 68 4.39 16.31 21.96
N ASP A 69 3.58 17.31 21.61
CA ASP A 69 3.06 18.27 22.55
C ASP A 69 1.82 17.71 23.24
N GLN A 70 1.65 17.97 24.53
CA GLN A 70 0.47 17.56 25.29
C GLN A 70 -0.77 18.45 25.03
N SER A 71 -0.69 19.34 24.05
CA SER A 71 -1.77 20.23 23.68
C SER A 71 -1.67 20.65 22.22
N TRP A 72 -2.81 20.74 21.56
CA TRP A 72 -2.95 21.45 20.30
C TRP A 72 -3.85 22.66 20.51
N LYS A 73 -3.52 23.77 19.87
CA LYS A 73 -4.36 24.96 19.77
C LYS A 73 -4.22 25.53 18.37
N ARG A 74 -5.35 25.83 17.72
CA ARG A 74 -5.37 26.35 16.35
C ARG A 74 -4.43 27.54 16.19
N LYS A 75 -3.56 27.50 15.16
CA LYS A 75 -2.60 28.57 14.85
C LYS A 75 -2.96 29.33 13.58
N ASN A 76 -3.49 28.64 12.57
CA ASN A 76 -3.78 29.18 11.26
C ASN A 76 -5.21 29.74 11.16
N ASP A 77 -5.44 30.57 10.14
CA ASP A 77 -6.79 30.97 9.74
C ASP A 77 -7.42 29.85 8.91
N LEU A 78 -8.61 29.40 9.34
CA LEU A 78 -9.37 28.34 8.71
C LEU A 78 -10.62 28.84 7.97
N SER A 79 -10.80 30.17 7.89
CA SER A 79 -12.01 30.80 7.35
C SER A 79 -12.32 30.45 5.89
N SER A 80 -11.32 30.02 5.12
CA SER A 80 -11.46 29.60 3.72
C SER A 80 -11.97 28.16 3.54
N TYR A 81 -11.87 27.33 4.59
CA TYR A 81 -12.21 25.91 4.57
C TYR A 81 -13.60 25.64 5.18
N PRO A 82 -14.19 24.45 4.94
CA PRO A 82 -15.52 24.13 5.44
C PRO A 82 -15.54 24.08 6.97
N LYS A 83 -16.53 24.72 7.58
CA LYS A 83 -16.69 24.76 9.03
C LYS A 83 -17.63 23.64 9.48
N LEU A 84 -17.12 22.72 10.27
CA LEU A 84 -17.93 21.68 10.91
C LEU A 84 -18.65 22.23 12.14
N LYS A 85 -19.94 21.93 12.25
CA LYS A 85 -20.74 21.99 13.48
C LYS A 85 -21.26 20.58 13.75
N SER A 86 -20.99 20.05 14.94
CA SER A 86 -21.37 18.69 15.36
C SER A 86 -21.89 18.72 16.80
N ASN A 87 -22.55 17.63 17.23
CA ASN A 87 -22.93 17.41 18.63
C ASN A 87 -21.82 16.78 19.48
N ASN A 88 -20.58 16.71 18.98
CA ASN A 88 -19.43 16.11 19.65
C ASN A 88 -18.25 17.08 19.51
N LEU A 89 -17.77 17.60 20.63
CA LEU A 89 -16.74 18.63 20.66
C LEU A 89 -15.38 18.07 20.23
N LEU A 90 -15.09 16.81 20.58
CA LEU A 90 -13.87 16.15 20.15
C LEU A 90 -13.79 15.98 18.63
N HIS A 91 -14.91 15.63 17.99
CA HIS A 91 -15.00 15.55 16.54
C HIS A 91 -14.70 16.90 15.88
N GLU A 92 -15.28 18.00 16.38
CA GLU A 92 -14.96 19.35 15.87
C GLU A 92 -13.49 19.71 16.06
N ALA A 93 -12.93 19.43 17.23
CA ALA A 93 -11.53 19.73 17.54
C ALA A 93 -10.55 18.95 16.64
N LEU A 94 -10.79 17.66 16.42
CA LEU A 94 -9.96 16.82 15.56
C LEU A 94 -10.04 17.23 14.09
N TYR A 95 -11.24 17.54 13.60
CA TYR A 95 -11.43 18.06 12.24
C TYR A 95 -10.70 19.40 12.04
N ASN A 96 -10.84 20.34 12.99
CA ASN A 96 -10.14 21.62 12.93
C ASN A 96 -8.63 21.48 13.07
N MET A 97 -8.12 20.53 13.85
CA MET A 97 -6.69 20.23 13.93
C MET A 97 -6.16 19.71 12.60
N ALA A 98 -6.88 18.81 11.92
CA ALA A 98 -6.47 18.33 10.61
C ALA A 98 -6.45 19.47 9.56
N LEU A 99 -7.41 20.40 9.59
CA LEU A 99 -7.38 21.60 8.75
C LEU A 99 -6.21 22.55 9.10
N ASP A 100 -5.95 22.77 10.39
CA ASP A 100 -4.84 23.60 10.87
C ASP A 100 -3.47 23.05 10.43
N GLU A 101 -3.29 21.74 10.51
CA GLU A 101 -2.08 21.07 10.02
C GLU A 101 -2.00 21.05 8.49
N MET A 102 -3.14 20.91 7.78
CA MET A 102 -3.19 20.96 6.32
C MET A 102 -2.69 22.31 5.78
N VAL A 103 -3.00 23.43 6.44
CA VAL A 103 -2.46 24.74 6.06
C VAL A 103 -0.93 24.74 6.13
N ASN A 104 -0.34 24.07 7.14
CA ASN A 104 1.12 23.94 7.27
C ASN A 104 1.74 23.03 6.19
N ALA A 105 0.93 22.21 5.51
CA ALA A 105 1.40 21.29 4.48
C ALA A 105 1.51 21.93 3.10
N VAL A 106 1.08 23.20 2.92
CA VAL A 106 1.27 23.94 1.68
C VAL A 106 2.59 24.71 1.73
N GLU A 107 3.51 24.38 0.84
CA GLU A 107 4.83 25.02 0.74
C GLU A 107 4.78 26.39 0.05
N PRO A 108 5.84 27.23 0.17
CA PRO A 108 5.90 28.53 -0.51
C PRO A 108 5.75 28.47 -2.03
N ASP A 109 6.10 27.35 -2.67
CA ASP A 109 5.92 27.12 -4.12
C ASP A 109 4.54 26.51 -4.46
N THR A 110 3.61 26.50 -3.48
CA THR A 110 2.26 25.95 -3.57
C THR A 110 2.24 24.44 -3.79
N THR A 111 3.35 23.73 -3.56
CA THR A 111 3.32 22.26 -3.50
C THR A 111 2.85 21.75 -2.14
N LEU A 112 2.40 20.50 -2.11
CA LEU A 112 2.03 19.79 -0.90
C LEU A 112 3.25 19.06 -0.33
N ARG A 113 3.66 19.45 0.87
CA ARG A 113 4.64 18.75 1.71
C ARG A 113 4.03 17.48 2.27
N THR A 114 4.84 16.42 2.34
CA THR A 114 4.39 15.12 2.84
C THR A 114 4.25 15.07 4.36
N GLY A 115 5.20 15.63 5.11
CA GLY A 115 5.14 15.68 6.57
C GLY A 115 6.18 16.65 7.12
N LYS A 116 6.14 16.94 8.43
CA LYS A 116 7.10 17.85 9.06
C LYS A 116 8.55 17.45 8.78
N GLU A 117 8.83 16.15 8.90
CA GLU A 117 10.15 15.55 8.69
C GLU A 117 10.38 15.09 7.23
N TRP A 118 9.37 15.26 6.37
CA TRP A 118 9.37 14.82 4.97
C TRP A 118 9.04 15.99 4.05
N SER A 119 10.06 16.77 3.68
CA SER A 119 9.89 17.89 2.75
C SER A 119 9.68 17.43 1.31
N GLY A 120 9.05 18.30 0.52
CA GLY A 120 8.86 18.08 -0.91
C GLY A 120 7.73 17.12 -1.27
N VAL A 121 7.59 16.90 -2.57
CA VAL A 121 6.49 16.15 -3.18
C VAL A 121 6.94 14.74 -3.51
N TRP A 122 6.23 13.78 -2.93
CA TRP A 122 6.33 12.35 -3.24
C TRP A 122 5.07 11.94 -4.03
N THR A 123 5.26 11.22 -5.13
CA THR A 123 4.23 10.90 -6.13
C THR A 123 3.05 10.21 -5.49
N ARG A 124 3.33 9.12 -4.78
CA ARG A 124 2.28 8.31 -4.14
C ARG A 124 1.62 9.07 -3.01
N ASP A 125 2.43 9.82 -2.27
CA ASP A 125 2.04 10.52 -1.08
C ASP A 125 0.99 11.57 -1.28
N VAL A 126 1.30 12.45 -2.22
CA VAL A 126 0.36 13.47 -2.61
C VAL A 126 -0.87 12.85 -3.25
N SER A 127 -0.73 11.76 -4.01
CA SER A 127 -1.84 11.16 -4.74
C SER A 127 -2.90 10.55 -3.82
N TYR A 128 -2.52 9.73 -2.84
CA TYR A 128 -3.49 9.19 -1.89
C TYR A 128 -4.10 10.28 -1.00
N SER A 129 -3.33 11.31 -0.66
CA SER A 129 -3.84 12.48 0.08
C SER A 129 -4.86 13.30 -0.72
N ILE A 130 -4.64 13.45 -2.03
CA ILE A 130 -5.58 14.08 -2.99
C ILE A 130 -6.89 13.32 -3.03
N ILE A 131 -6.82 11.99 -3.15
CA ILE A 131 -8.01 11.14 -3.18
C ILE A 131 -8.77 11.24 -1.86
N LEU A 132 -8.09 11.22 -0.71
CA LEU A 132 -8.73 11.37 0.60
C LEU A 132 -9.40 12.72 0.77
N SER A 133 -8.67 13.83 0.63
CA SER A 133 -9.26 15.16 0.79
C SER A 133 -8.60 16.35 0.10
N MET A 134 -7.35 16.25 -0.39
CA MET A 134 -6.68 17.42 -0.95
C MET A 134 -7.28 17.88 -2.29
N ALA A 135 -7.98 17.00 -3.03
CA ALA A 135 -8.65 17.38 -4.28
C ALA A 135 -9.65 18.54 -4.11
N TYR A 136 -10.38 18.58 -2.99
CA TYR A 136 -11.39 19.62 -2.71
C TYR A 136 -10.97 20.61 -1.62
N MET A 137 -9.98 20.28 -0.79
CA MET A 137 -9.45 21.21 0.19
C MET A 137 -8.34 22.11 -0.37
N GLN A 138 -7.49 21.57 -1.26
CA GLN A 138 -6.32 22.25 -1.83
C GLN A 138 -6.16 21.95 -3.33
N PRO A 139 -7.14 22.26 -4.21
CA PRO A 139 -7.12 21.85 -5.62
C PRO A 139 -5.91 22.38 -6.39
N GLU A 140 -5.56 23.66 -6.20
CA GLU A 140 -4.41 24.28 -6.88
C GLU A 140 -3.09 23.62 -6.48
N ALA A 141 -2.85 23.48 -5.17
CA ALA A 141 -1.65 22.83 -4.67
C ALA A 141 -1.56 21.37 -5.11
N SER A 142 -2.69 20.67 -5.19
CA SER A 142 -2.79 19.31 -5.72
C SER A 142 -2.37 19.23 -7.18
N MET A 143 -2.88 20.11 -8.05
CA MET A 143 -2.53 20.16 -9.47
C MET A 143 -1.05 20.47 -9.68
N ILE A 144 -0.51 21.45 -8.96
CA ILE A 144 0.91 21.84 -9.04
C ILE A 144 1.81 20.68 -8.59
N SER A 145 1.48 20.05 -7.46
CA SER A 145 2.24 18.93 -6.92
C SER A 145 2.27 17.73 -7.86
N LEU A 146 1.13 17.34 -8.43
CA LEU A 146 1.09 16.27 -9.43
C LEU A 146 1.97 16.60 -10.64
N MET A 147 1.92 17.83 -11.15
CA MET A 147 2.76 18.21 -12.29
C MET A 147 4.25 18.26 -11.97
N LYS A 148 4.65 18.45 -10.71
CA LYS A 148 6.04 18.33 -10.26
C LYS A 148 6.56 16.89 -10.39
N LYS A 149 5.66 15.91 -10.42
CA LYS A 149 5.95 14.47 -10.54
C LYS A 149 5.80 13.93 -11.96
N VAL A 150 6.00 14.79 -12.95
CA VAL A 150 6.06 14.44 -14.37
C VAL A 150 7.45 14.78 -14.90
N ASN A 151 8.12 13.80 -15.51
CA ASN A 151 9.44 13.99 -16.08
C ASN A 151 9.39 14.74 -17.42
N PRO A 152 10.52 15.24 -17.95
CA PRO A 152 10.56 15.93 -19.24
C PRO A 152 10.04 15.10 -20.44
N SER A 153 10.08 13.77 -20.34
CA SER A 153 9.54 12.83 -21.34
C SER A 153 8.02 12.63 -21.24
N GLY A 154 7.34 13.35 -20.35
CA GLY A 154 5.89 13.30 -20.15
C GLY A 154 5.40 12.04 -19.44
N GLN A 155 6.24 11.43 -18.60
CA GLN A 155 5.91 10.25 -17.80
C GLN A 155 5.78 10.60 -16.32
N ILE A 156 4.89 9.91 -15.64
CA ILE A 156 4.79 9.97 -14.18
C ILE A 156 6.09 9.43 -13.57
N ILE A 157 6.63 10.13 -12.57
CA ILE A 157 7.87 9.80 -11.86
C ILE A 157 7.59 8.74 -10.79
N GLN A 158 8.35 7.64 -10.79
CA GLN A 158 8.49 6.79 -9.60
C GLN A 158 9.49 7.47 -8.65
N ASP A 159 9.11 7.61 -7.39
CA ASP A 159 10.04 8.09 -6.36
C ASP A 159 11.20 7.12 -6.14
N THR A 160 12.30 7.64 -5.62
CA THR A 160 13.45 6.80 -5.25
C THR A 160 13.04 5.78 -4.19
N GLY A 161 13.57 4.57 -4.28
CA GLY A 161 13.23 3.49 -3.35
C GLY A 161 14.06 2.24 -3.62
N SER A 162 13.46 1.07 -3.41
CA SER A 162 14.09 -0.24 -3.61
C SER A 162 14.79 -0.37 -4.96
N GLY A 163 16.10 -0.63 -4.94
CA GLY A 163 16.88 -1.10 -6.07
C GLY A 163 17.04 -0.12 -7.23
N GLY A 164 16.80 1.17 -7.02
CA GLY A 164 16.77 2.15 -8.10
C GLY A 164 15.36 2.42 -8.64
N ALA A 165 14.33 2.21 -7.82
CA ALA A 165 12.93 2.56 -8.06
C ALA A 165 12.26 1.75 -9.17
N TRP A 166 11.86 2.36 -10.28
CA TRP A 166 11.22 1.61 -11.37
C TRP A 166 12.27 0.79 -12.14
N PRO A 167 12.01 -0.50 -12.47
CA PRO A 167 10.73 -1.22 -12.40
C PRO A 167 10.53 -2.10 -11.15
N ILE A 168 11.30 -1.89 -10.07
CA ILE A 168 11.10 -2.61 -8.80
C ILE A 168 9.79 -2.14 -8.14
N SER A 169 9.58 -0.82 -8.13
CA SER A 169 8.32 -0.17 -7.74
C SER A 169 7.57 0.30 -8.98
N THR A 170 6.25 0.10 -8.99
CA THR A 170 5.38 0.43 -10.14
C THR A 170 4.14 1.21 -9.74
N ASP A 171 4.02 1.58 -8.47
CA ASP A 171 2.81 2.15 -7.89
C ASP A 171 2.60 3.66 -8.16
N ARG A 172 3.54 4.33 -8.84
CA ARG A 172 3.39 5.74 -9.27
C ARG A 172 2.10 6.04 -10.02
N LEU A 173 1.44 5.04 -10.62
CA LEU A 173 0.21 5.22 -11.38
C LEU A 173 -0.98 5.70 -10.55
N VAL A 174 -0.93 5.62 -9.21
CA VAL A 174 -1.92 6.26 -8.33
C VAL A 174 -2.06 7.77 -8.62
N TRP A 175 -1.03 8.39 -9.18
CA TRP A 175 -1.06 9.75 -9.72
C TRP A 175 -2.22 9.99 -10.68
N ALA A 176 -2.55 9.02 -11.52
CA ALA A 176 -3.64 9.14 -12.49
C ALA A 176 -5.02 9.09 -11.82
N LEU A 177 -5.18 8.28 -10.76
CA LEU A 177 -6.39 8.27 -9.92
C LEU A 177 -6.59 9.63 -9.24
N ALA A 178 -5.52 10.18 -8.64
CA ALA A 178 -5.54 11.50 -8.03
C ALA A 178 -5.88 12.61 -9.04
N ALA A 179 -5.28 12.56 -10.23
CA ALA A 179 -5.59 13.51 -11.31
C ALA A 179 -7.06 13.43 -11.75
N TYR A 180 -7.65 12.23 -11.79
CA TYR A 180 -9.07 12.06 -12.07
C TYR A 180 -9.97 12.61 -10.96
N GLU A 181 -9.62 12.37 -9.70
CA GLU A 181 -10.37 12.89 -8.55
C GLU A 181 -10.43 14.43 -8.57
N ILE A 182 -9.30 15.10 -8.88
CA ILE A 182 -9.26 16.56 -9.07
C ILE A 182 -10.26 16.99 -10.15
N TYR A 183 -10.34 16.29 -11.27
CA TYR A 183 -11.34 16.60 -12.30
C TYR A 183 -12.77 16.45 -11.78
N LYS A 184 -13.10 15.39 -11.04
CA LYS A 184 -14.46 15.19 -10.52
C LYS A 184 -14.88 16.35 -9.60
N VAL A 185 -13.94 16.86 -8.79
CA VAL A 185 -14.13 18.00 -7.90
C VAL A 185 -14.21 19.35 -8.63
N THR A 186 -13.31 19.60 -9.59
CA THR A 186 -13.14 20.92 -10.24
C THR A 186 -14.02 21.08 -11.48
N GLY A 187 -14.30 19.99 -12.20
CA GLY A 187 -14.89 20.00 -13.52
C GLY A 187 -13.95 20.52 -14.63
N ASP A 188 -12.66 20.73 -14.35
CA ASP A 188 -11.73 21.35 -15.29
C ASP A 188 -11.36 20.40 -16.44
N ARG A 189 -11.94 20.64 -17.62
CA ARG A 189 -11.64 19.86 -18.82
C ARG A 189 -10.19 20.06 -19.30
N LYS A 190 -9.62 21.26 -19.16
CA LYS A 190 -8.24 21.54 -19.61
C LYS A 190 -7.23 20.75 -18.80
N TRP A 191 -7.52 20.53 -17.51
CA TRP A 191 -6.76 19.62 -16.67
C TRP A 191 -6.72 18.21 -17.27
N LEU A 192 -7.87 17.64 -17.64
CA LEU A 192 -7.91 16.31 -18.28
C LEU A 192 -7.16 16.25 -19.61
N GLU A 193 -7.31 17.26 -20.46
CA GLU A 193 -6.60 17.35 -21.74
C GLU A 193 -5.08 17.30 -21.55
N LYS A 194 -4.59 17.86 -20.44
CA LYS A 194 -3.17 17.84 -20.06
C LYS A 194 -2.75 16.50 -19.45
N VAL A 195 -3.52 15.93 -18.52
CA VAL A 195 -3.09 14.76 -17.73
C VAL A 195 -3.33 13.42 -18.40
N TYR A 196 -4.37 13.30 -19.24
CA TYR A 196 -4.69 12.06 -19.95
C TYR A 196 -3.51 11.48 -20.76
N PRO A 197 -2.81 12.25 -21.62
CA PRO A 197 -1.69 11.71 -22.39
C PRO A 197 -0.49 11.30 -21.52
N ILE A 198 -0.31 11.93 -20.34
CA ILE A 198 0.75 11.56 -19.38
C ILE A 198 0.43 10.19 -18.76
N ALA A 199 -0.80 10.01 -18.26
CA ALA A 199 -1.25 8.76 -17.67
C ALA A 199 -1.21 7.59 -18.67
N LEU A 200 -1.71 7.82 -19.89
CA LEU A 200 -1.70 6.81 -20.95
C LEU A 200 -0.27 6.39 -21.33
N ARG A 201 0.64 7.36 -21.50
CA ARG A 201 2.04 7.07 -21.82
C ARG A 201 2.73 6.24 -20.74
N SER A 202 2.44 6.50 -19.46
CA SER A 202 3.00 5.71 -18.36
C SER A 202 2.43 4.28 -18.33
N LEU A 203 1.13 4.11 -18.55
CA LEU A 203 0.50 2.78 -18.69
C LEU A 203 1.09 1.97 -19.84
N GLU A 204 1.24 2.58 -21.02
CA GLU A 204 1.80 1.93 -22.22
C GLU A 204 3.27 1.52 -22.04
N LYS A 205 4.03 2.26 -21.23
CA LYS A 205 5.40 1.88 -20.85
C LYS A 205 5.39 0.68 -19.92
N ASP A 206 4.58 0.72 -18.85
CA ASP A 206 4.50 -0.37 -17.90
C ASP A 206 4.02 -1.67 -18.57
N GLU A 207 3.08 -1.59 -19.51
CA GLU A 207 2.59 -2.74 -20.28
C GLU A 207 3.71 -3.51 -21.03
N LYS A 208 4.78 -2.82 -21.43
CA LYS A 208 5.89 -3.43 -22.18
C LYS A 208 7.00 -4.01 -21.32
N THR A 209 7.01 -3.69 -20.03
CA THR A 209 8.18 -3.92 -19.15
C THR A 209 7.82 -4.73 -17.91
N VAL A 210 6.66 -4.48 -17.29
CA VAL A 210 6.34 -5.01 -15.95
C VAL A 210 5.17 -5.99 -15.93
N MET A 211 4.60 -6.36 -17.08
CA MET A 211 3.54 -7.37 -17.12
C MET A 211 4.12 -8.78 -16.91
N SER A 212 3.45 -9.57 -16.07
CA SER A 212 3.72 -10.99 -15.90
C SER A 212 2.99 -11.83 -16.95
N GLU A 213 3.39 -13.09 -17.09
CA GLU A 213 2.73 -14.06 -17.97
C GLU A 213 1.27 -14.32 -17.57
N ARG A 214 0.91 -14.08 -16.30
CA ARG A 214 -0.47 -14.15 -15.80
C ARG A 214 -1.33 -12.95 -16.22
N GLY A 215 -0.73 -11.92 -16.83
CA GLY A 215 -1.40 -10.65 -17.11
C GLY A 215 -1.57 -9.76 -15.88
N LEU A 216 -0.78 -10.00 -14.83
CA LEU A 216 -0.67 -9.13 -13.65
C LEU A 216 0.50 -8.16 -13.83
N VAL A 217 0.50 -7.10 -13.05
CA VAL A 217 1.59 -6.13 -12.96
C VAL A 217 2.58 -6.60 -11.88
N LYS A 218 3.86 -6.62 -12.25
CA LYS A 218 4.96 -6.92 -11.34
C LYS A 218 5.43 -5.68 -10.57
N GLY A 219 6.04 -5.92 -9.42
CA GLY A 219 6.62 -4.91 -8.55
C GLY A 219 6.15 -5.04 -7.11
N GLU A 220 6.70 -4.17 -6.26
CA GLU A 220 6.41 -4.19 -4.83
C GLU A 220 5.00 -3.71 -4.46
N THR A 221 4.62 -3.96 -3.21
CA THR A 221 3.35 -3.49 -2.66
C THR A 221 3.42 -1.97 -2.49
N SER A 222 2.38 -1.26 -2.96
CA SER A 222 2.34 0.19 -2.88
C SER A 222 2.60 0.68 -1.45
N PHE A 223 3.37 1.76 -1.30
CA PHE A 223 3.80 2.37 -0.02
C PHE A 223 4.67 1.58 0.93
N ILE A 224 4.81 0.27 0.74
CA ILE A 224 5.59 -0.58 1.63
C ILE A 224 6.98 -0.83 1.02
N ASP A 225 7.66 0.26 0.68
CA ASP A 225 8.88 0.30 -0.15
C ASP A 225 10.18 0.09 0.63
N TRP A 226 10.08 -0.15 1.95
CA TRP A 226 11.18 -0.69 2.73
C TRP A 226 11.14 -2.21 2.69
N ARG A 227 11.87 -2.80 1.74
CA ARG A 227 12.06 -4.25 1.57
C ARG A 227 12.02 -5.06 2.87
N GLU A 228 12.85 -4.69 3.85
CA GLU A 228 13.02 -5.47 5.09
C GLU A 228 11.76 -5.49 5.96
N GLN A 229 10.90 -4.49 5.81
CA GLN A 229 9.66 -4.34 6.56
C GLN A 229 8.48 -5.15 5.99
N SER A 230 8.61 -5.78 4.82
CA SER A 230 7.47 -6.40 4.13
C SER A 230 7.76 -7.69 3.36
N HIS A 231 9.04 -8.02 3.19
CA HIS A 231 9.50 -9.21 2.48
C HIS A 231 10.43 -10.04 3.36
N PRO A 232 10.56 -11.35 3.12
CA PRO A 232 11.54 -12.17 3.82
C PRO A 232 12.97 -11.68 3.53
N LYS A 233 13.85 -11.76 4.53
CA LYS A 233 15.24 -11.25 4.48
C LYS A 233 16.08 -11.78 3.32
N TRP A 234 15.72 -12.91 2.71
CA TRP A 234 16.45 -13.45 1.57
C TRP A 234 16.10 -12.76 0.24
N MET A 235 14.87 -12.25 0.07
CA MET A 235 14.43 -11.64 -1.19
C MET A 235 15.28 -10.42 -1.47
N GLN A 236 15.85 -10.32 -2.66
CA GLN A 236 16.56 -9.15 -3.14
C GLN A 236 15.62 -8.24 -3.94
N THR A 237 16.05 -7.02 -4.25
CA THR A 237 15.27 -6.06 -5.06
C THR A 237 14.87 -6.61 -6.42
N VAL A 238 15.68 -7.51 -7.00
CA VAL A 238 15.33 -8.23 -8.22
C VAL A 238 14.19 -9.24 -8.00
N ASP A 239 14.16 -9.94 -6.87
CA ASP A 239 13.07 -10.85 -6.54
C ASP A 239 11.77 -10.05 -6.34
N ILE A 240 11.86 -8.90 -5.66
CA ILE A 240 10.74 -7.96 -5.43
C ILE A 240 10.19 -7.42 -6.75
N SER A 241 11.07 -7.08 -7.70
CA SER A 241 10.64 -6.62 -9.04
C SER A 241 9.82 -7.65 -9.82
N GLN A 242 9.84 -8.92 -9.39
CA GLN A 242 9.07 -10.00 -10.00
C GLN A 242 7.90 -10.47 -9.12
N SER A 243 7.70 -9.88 -7.94
CA SER A 243 6.49 -10.09 -7.15
C SER A 243 5.28 -9.53 -7.89
N GLU A 244 4.12 -10.11 -7.65
CA GLU A 244 2.84 -9.52 -8.09
C GLU A 244 2.06 -9.13 -6.83
N ALA A 245 2.08 -7.84 -6.49
CA ALA A 245 1.39 -7.34 -5.32
C ALA A 245 -0.09 -7.10 -5.59
N MET A 246 -0.96 -7.66 -4.74
CA MET A 246 -2.42 -7.57 -4.88
C MET A 246 -2.88 -6.11 -4.87
N GLY A 247 -2.48 -5.33 -3.85
CA GLY A 247 -2.88 -3.93 -3.73
C GLY A 247 -2.40 -3.06 -4.90
N THR A 248 -1.18 -3.30 -5.41
CA THR A 248 -0.67 -2.61 -6.60
C THR A 248 -1.49 -2.95 -7.83
N ASN A 249 -1.85 -4.22 -8.03
CA ASN A 249 -2.69 -4.64 -9.16
C ASN A 249 -4.12 -4.06 -9.08
N VAL A 250 -4.73 -4.03 -7.89
CA VAL A 250 -6.01 -3.37 -7.65
C VAL A 250 -5.94 -1.89 -8.03
N MET A 251 -4.88 -1.19 -7.61
CA MET A 251 -4.65 0.20 -7.98
C MET A 251 -4.51 0.38 -9.50
N TYR A 252 -3.83 -0.54 -10.20
CA TYR A 252 -3.73 -0.51 -11.66
C TYR A 252 -5.09 -0.73 -12.34
N ALA A 253 -5.91 -1.67 -11.85
CA ALA A 253 -7.24 -1.92 -12.39
C ALA A 253 -8.14 -0.67 -12.25
N ALA A 254 -8.11 -0.03 -11.07
CA ALA A 254 -8.79 1.23 -10.84
C ALA A 254 -8.25 2.35 -11.75
N THR A 255 -6.93 2.42 -11.93
CA THR A 255 -6.28 3.43 -12.78
C THR A 255 -6.68 3.27 -14.25
N LEU A 256 -6.67 2.04 -14.78
CA LEU A 256 -7.11 1.76 -16.15
C LEU A 256 -8.55 2.25 -16.37
N ARG A 257 -9.45 1.99 -15.41
CA ARG A 257 -10.83 2.46 -15.47
C ARG A 257 -10.90 3.99 -15.43
N ALA A 258 -10.20 4.66 -14.50
CA ALA A 258 -10.17 6.12 -14.41
C ALA A 258 -9.64 6.77 -15.69
N VAL A 259 -8.55 6.25 -16.28
CA VAL A 259 -8.00 6.77 -17.55
C VAL A 259 -8.97 6.50 -18.72
N GLY A 260 -9.71 5.38 -18.69
CA GLY A 260 -10.82 5.12 -19.62
C GLY A 260 -11.94 6.15 -19.49
N GLU A 261 -12.29 6.54 -18.26
CA GLU A 261 -13.28 7.59 -18.03
C GLU A 261 -12.80 8.98 -18.47
N MET A 262 -11.52 9.29 -18.27
CA MET A 262 -10.89 10.49 -18.86
C MET A 262 -11.02 10.46 -20.38
N ALA A 263 -10.67 9.34 -21.03
CA ALA A 263 -10.79 9.17 -22.48
C ALA A 263 -12.24 9.40 -22.95
N GLN A 264 -13.22 8.84 -22.24
CA GLN A 264 -14.64 9.01 -22.55
C GLN A 264 -15.07 10.48 -22.45
N VAL A 265 -14.68 11.19 -21.40
CA VAL A 265 -14.93 12.64 -21.26
C VAL A 265 -14.30 13.41 -22.41
N LEU A 266 -13.10 13.01 -22.85
CA LEU A 266 -12.39 13.61 -23.97
C LEU A 266 -12.91 13.18 -25.36
N GLY A 267 -13.95 12.34 -25.44
CA GLY A 267 -14.56 11.88 -26.69
C GLY A 267 -13.79 10.74 -27.39
N LYS A 268 -12.79 10.14 -26.72
CA LYS A 268 -11.95 9.05 -27.21
C LYS A 268 -12.55 7.67 -26.89
N LYS A 269 -13.73 7.39 -27.48
CA LYS A 269 -14.56 6.22 -27.10
C LYS A 269 -13.84 4.89 -27.29
N ARG A 270 -13.13 4.69 -28.41
CA ARG A 270 -12.45 3.42 -28.71
C ARG A 270 -11.30 3.15 -27.73
N GLU A 271 -10.57 4.18 -27.35
CA GLU A 271 -9.51 4.10 -26.36
C GLU A 271 -10.09 3.81 -24.97
N ALA A 272 -11.22 4.45 -24.62
CA ALA A 272 -11.93 4.17 -23.37
C ALA A 272 -12.35 2.70 -23.28
N ASP A 273 -13.00 2.16 -24.32
CA ASP A 273 -13.45 0.75 -24.34
C ASP A 273 -12.29 -0.24 -24.15
N LYS A 274 -11.12 0.04 -24.75
CA LYS A 274 -9.91 -0.78 -24.56
C LYS A 274 -9.40 -0.74 -23.12
N LEU A 275 -9.38 0.44 -22.51
CA LEU A 275 -8.92 0.63 -21.13
C LEU A 275 -9.88 -0.03 -20.13
N PHE A 276 -11.19 0.05 -20.36
CA PHE A 276 -12.19 -0.67 -19.58
C PHE A 276 -12.02 -2.19 -19.68
N ALA A 277 -11.87 -2.73 -20.89
CA ALA A 277 -11.64 -4.15 -21.08
C ALA A 277 -10.36 -4.65 -20.37
N LYS A 278 -9.29 -3.85 -20.39
CA LYS A 278 -8.06 -4.16 -19.64
C LYS A 278 -8.27 -4.12 -18.12
N SER A 279 -9.02 -3.12 -17.63
CA SER A 279 -9.38 -3.02 -16.20
C SER A 279 -10.16 -4.26 -15.75
N ASP A 280 -11.18 -4.66 -16.51
CA ASP A 280 -12.04 -5.79 -16.19
C ASP A 280 -11.26 -7.13 -16.23
N ALA A 281 -10.38 -7.30 -17.22
CA ALA A 281 -9.50 -8.46 -17.30
C ALA A 281 -8.52 -8.53 -16.12
N LEU A 282 -7.95 -7.40 -15.71
CA LEU A 282 -7.06 -7.33 -14.57
C LEU A 282 -7.81 -7.62 -13.25
N ALA A 283 -9.02 -7.08 -13.08
CA ALA A 283 -9.88 -7.38 -11.93
C ALA A 283 -10.18 -8.89 -11.81
N ALA A 284 -10.54 -9.54 -12.91
CA ALA A 284 -10.76 -10.99 -12.94
C ALA A 284 -9.49 -11.78 -12.59
N ASN A 285 -8.33 -11.34 -13.07
CA ASN A 285 -7.04 -11.99 -12.75
C ASN A 285 -6.62 -11.79 -11.29
N ILE A 286 -6.91 -10.62 -10.70
CA ILE A 286 -6.70 -10.37 -9.27
C ILE A 286 -7.52 -11.37 -8.45
N ASP A 287 -8.82 -11.45 -8.71
CA ASP A 287 -9.72 -12.33 -7.97
C ASP A 287 -9.27 -13.80 -8.08
N LYS A 288 -8.97 -14.25 -9.30
CA LYS A 288 -8.47 -15.61 -9.57
C LYS A 288 -7.17 -15.93 -8.84
N THR A 289 -6.26 -14.96 -8.69
CA THR A 289 -4.90 -15.22 -8.20
C THR A 289 -4.79 -15.08 -6.70
N PHE A 290 -5.48 -14.10 -6.11
CA PHE A 290 -5.27 -13.72 -4.73
C PHE A 290 -6.39 -14.17 -3.80
N TRP A 291 -7.57 -14.56 -4.29
CA TRP A 291 -8.70 -14.92 -3.42
C TRP A 291 -8.39 -16.19 -2.61
N MET A 292 -8.49 -16.08 -1.29
CA MET A 292 -8.32 -17.22 -0.38
C MET A 292 -9.67 -17.58 0.25
N PRO A 293 -10.40 -18.57 -0.31
CA PRO A 293 -11.76 -18.88 0.13
C PRO A 293 -11.84 -19.34 1.60
N ASP A 294 -10.77 -19.95 2.13
CA ASP A 294 -10.69 -20.36 3.54
C ASP A 294 -10.45 -19.18 4.50
N LYS A 295 -9.91 -18.07 3.99
CA LYS A 295 -9.65 -16.85 4.76
C LYS A 295 -10.72 -15.79 4.59
N GLY A 296 -11.39 -15.76 3.44
CA GLY A 296 -12.40 -14.78 3.10
C GLY A 296 -11.85 -13.39 2.74
N TYR A 297 -10.56 -13.30 2.39
CA TYR A 297 -9.86 -12.10 1.94
C TYR A 297 -8.76 -12.46 0.91
N TYR A 298 -8.11 -11.47 0.31
CA TYR A 298 -7.05 -11.65 -0.68
C TYR A 298 -5.65 -11.80 -0.06
N GLY A 299 -4.80 -12.66 -0.64
CA GLY A 299 -3.39 -12.76 -0.27
C GLY A 299 -2.58 -11.57 -0.77
N MET A 300 -1.60 -11.12 0.02
CA MET A 300 -0.87 -9.86 -0.18
C MET A 300 -0.08 -9.78 -1.49
N TYR A 301 0.69 -10.81 -1.84
CA TYR A 301 1.47 -10.84 -3.08
C TYR A 301 1.93 -12.26 -3.43
N THR A 302 2.28 -12.50 -4.69
CA THR A 302 3.05 -13.70 -5.07
C THR A 302 4.55 -13.41 -5.03
N TYR A 303 5.37 -14.37 -4.59
CA TYR A 303 6.83 -14.24 -4.48
C TYR A 303 7.54 -15.59 -4.69
N GLY A 304 8.85 -15.58 -4.90
CA GLY A 304 9.66 -16.77 -5.21
C GLY A 304 10.77 -16.46 -6.22
N ARG A 305 11.14 -17.44 -7.05
CA ARG A 305 11.99 -17.23 -8.23
C ARG A 305 11.43 -17.97 -9.43
N GLY A 306 11.82 -19.23 -9.64
CA GLY A 306 11.33 -20.03 -10.75
C GLY A 306 9.87 -20.45 -10.55
N SER A 307 9.51 -20.71 -9.30
CA SER A 307 8.15 -21.03 -8.88
C SER A 307 7.65 -19.98 -7.90
N ARG A 308 6.46 -19.43 -8.17
CA ARG A 308 5.85 -18.39 -7.33
C ARG A 308 4.82 -19.01 -6.41
N ILE A 309 4.84 -18.62 -5.14
CA ILE A 309 3.83 -18.97 -4.15
C ILE A 309 3.11 -17.71 -3.67
N LEU A 310 1.88 -17.88 -3.18
CA LEU A 310 1.10 -16.80 -2.59
C LEU A 310 1.56 -16.54 -1.14
N ASN A 311 1.81 -15.28 -0.79
CA ASN A 311 1.93 -14.83 0.59
C ASN A 311 0.51 -14.63 1.17
N PRO A 312 0.05 -15.45 2.13
CA PRO A 312 -1.34 -15.45 2.60
C PRO A 312 -1.64 -14.35 3.63
N ARG A 313 -0.75 -13.37 3.80
CA ARG A 313 -0.99 -12.20 4.65
C ARG A 313 -2.11 -11.35 4.07
N ALA A 314 -2.91 -10.73 4.94
CA ALA A 314 -3.84 -9.67 4.57
C ALA A 314 -3.09 -8.33 4.55
N GLU A 315 -3.40 -7.45 3.58
CA GLU A 315 -2.82 -6.11 3.46
C GLU A 315 -3.94 -5.08 3.28
N SER A 316 -4.06 -4.17 4.24
CA SER A 316 -5.30 -3.42 4.46
C SER A 316 -5.60 -2.38 3.39
N LEU A 317 -4.59 -1.76 2.76
CA LEU A 317 -4.82 -0.78 1.70
C LEU A 317 -5.37 -1.46 0.45
N GLY A 318 -4.73 -2.53 -0.01
CA GLY A 318 -5.17 -3.29 -1.18
C GLY A 318 -6.60 -3.80 -1.04
N GLU A 319 -6.93 -4.36 0.12
CA GLU A 319 -8.29 -4.81 0.46
C GLU A 319 -9.29 -3.64 0.46
N ALA A 320 -8.92 -2.50 1.05
CA ALA A 320 -9.75 -1.31 1.04
C ALA A 320 -10.03 -0.80 -0.38
N LEU A 321 -8.99 -0.71 -1.22
CA LEU A 321 -9.11 -0.24 -2.60
C LEU A 321 -9.94 -1.23 -3.44
N ALA A 322 -9.85 -2.53 -3.17
CA ALA A 322 -10.60 -3.54 -3.89
C ALA A 322 -12.11 -3.38 -3.69
N ILE A 323 -12.53 -3.00 -2.47
CA ILE A 323 -13.92 -2.63 -2.15
C ILE A 323 -14.26 -1.26 -2.75
N LEU A 324 -13.44 -0.24 -2.51
CA LEU A 324 -13.76 1.15 -2.87
C LEU A 324 -13.94 1.36 -4.37
N TYR A 325 -13.14 0.68 -5.19
CA TYR A 325 -13.18 0.77 -6.64
C TYR A 325 -13.97 -0.36 -7.32
N ASP A 326 -14.69 -1.19 -6.55
CA ASP A 326 -15.48 -2.32 -7.06
C ASP A 326 -14.66 -3.32 -7.91
N ILE A 327 -13.38 -3.51 -7.55
CA ILE A 327 -12.52 -4.53 -8.17
C ILE A 327 -12.87 -5.91 -7.61
N ALA A 328 -13.11 -6.00 -6.30
CA ALA A 328 -13.64 -7.21 -5.69
C ALA A 328 -15.12 -7.39 -6.05
N PRO A 329 -15.57 -8.60 -6.42
CA PRO A 329 -16.99 -8.92 -6.55
C PRO A 329 -17.76 -8.59 -5.26
N LYS A 330 -19.04 -8.20 -5.36
CA LYS A 330 -19.84 -7.76 -4.19
C LYS A 330 -19.84 -8.72 -3.01
N GLU A 331 -19.92 -10.04 -3.27
CA GLU A 331 -19.86 -11.06 -2.20
C GLU A 331 -18.50 -11.08 -1.52
N HIS A 332 -17.41 -10.91 -2.28
CA HIS A 332 -16.07 -10.82 -1.73
C HIS A 332 -15.87 -9.50 -0.96
N GLN A 333 -16.46 -8.37 -1.39
CA GLN A 333 -16.39 -7.12 -0.63
C GLN A 333 -16.94 -7.27 0.80
N LYS A 334 -18.11 -7.91 0.93
CA LYS A 334 -18.70 -8.21 2.24
C LYS A 334 -17.80 -9.15 3.05
N SER A 335 -17.31 -10.23 2.42
CA SER A 335 -16.41 -11.18 3.08
C SER A 335 -15.10 -10.54 3.55
N ILE A 336 -14.46 -9.70 2.74
CA ILE A 336 -13.23 -8.99 3.09
C ILE A 336 -13.47 -8.11 4.31
N SER A 337 -14.55 -7.31 4.29
CA SER A 337 -14.96 -6.46 5.41
C SER A 337 -15.11 -7.24 6.73
N GLU A 338 -15.68 -8.45 6.66
CA GLU A 338 -15.97 -9.30 7.80
C GLU A 338 -14.79 -10.16 8.28
N ASN A 339 -13.83 -10.47 7.41
CA ASN A 339 -12.78 -11.46 7.68
C ASN A 339 -11.36 -10.88 7.72
N SER A 340 -11.10 -9.70 7.18
CA SER A 340 -9.78 -9.08 7.27
C SER A 340 -9.40 -8.80 8.74
N PRO A 341 -8.16 -9.10 9.16
CA PRO A 341 -7.74 -9.00 10.55
C PRO A 341 -7.81 -7.56 11.11
N GLN A 342 -8.47 -7.39 12.25
CA GLN A 342 -8.55 -6.14 12.99
C GLN A 342 -7.89 -6.30 14.36
N THR A 343 -6.84 -5.52 14.63
CA THR A 343 -6.15 -5.55 15.93
C THR A 343 -6.82 -4.59 16.94
N PRO A 344 -6.55 -4.68 18.25
CA PRO A 344 -7.16 -3.80 19.25
C PRO A 344 -6.94 -2.29 19.02
N PHE A 345 -5.87 -1.90 18.31
CA PHE A 345 -5.60 -0.50 17.98
C PHE A 345 -6.14 -0.06 16.62
N GLY A 346 -6.57 -1.00 15.77
CA GLY A 346 -7.10 -0.75 14.43
C GLY A 346 -6.58 -1.73 13.37
N ALA A 347 -6.86 -1.42 12.10
CA ALA A 347 -6.37 -2.21 10.98
C ALA A 347 -4.84 -2.11 10.86
N PRO A 348 -4.11 -3.23 10.82
CA PRO A 348 -2.67 -3.22 10.61
C PRO A 348 -2.34 -2.91 9.14
N VAL A 349 -1.12 -2.45 8.84
CA VAL A 349 -0.67 -2.32 7.44
C VAL A 349 -0.76 -3.68 6.72
N PHE A 350 -0.23 -4.74 7.34
CA PHE A 350 -0.49 -6.12 6.94
C PHE A 350 -0.53 -7.04 8.18
N TYR A 351 -1.03 -8.26 8.02
CA TYR A 351 -1.14 -9.25 9.10
C TYR A 351 -0.98 -10.69 8.61
N PRO A 352 -0.31 -11.60 9.36
CA PRO A 352 0.44 -11.34 10.60
C PRO A 352 1.73 -10.54 10.38
N GLN A 353 2.26 -9.98 11.46
CA GLN A 353 3.50 -9.20 11.45
C GLN A 353 4.73 -10.09 11.22
N ILE A 354 5.86 -9.48 10.88
CA ILE A 354 7.17 -10.14 10.75
C ILE A 354 7.86 -10.12 12.11
N SER A 355 8.23 -11.29 12.63
CA SER A 355 9.11 -11.39 13.81
C SER A 355 10.48 -10.79 13.49
N ASP A 356 11.24 -10.36 14.50
CA ASP A 356 12.64 -9.90 14.38
C ASP A 356 12.91 -8.65 13.52
N MET A 357 11.85 -7.90 13.19
CA MET A 357 11.90 -6.66 12.42
C MET A 357 11.33 -5.49 13.24
N PRO A 358 11.98 -4.31 13.27
CA PRO A 358 11.46 -3.17 14.01
C PRO A 358 10.18 -2.62 13.40
N ASN A 359 9.49 -1.74 14.15
CA ASN A 359 8.18 -1.23 13.77
C ASN A 359 8.33 -0.03 12.83
N TYR A 360 7.71 -0.11 11.65
CA TYR A 360 7.53 1.03 10.74
C TYR A 360 6.38 0.74 9.77
N HIS A 361 6.60 -0.04 8.72
CA HIS A 361 5.47 -0.65 7.98
C HIS A 361 5.08 -1.99 8.60
N ASN A 362 6.07 -2.77 9.06
CA ASN A 362 5.84 -3.94 9.87
C ASN A 362 5.30 -3.53 11.24
N ASN A 363 4.38 -4.32 11.79
CA ASN A 363 3.87 -4.15 13.15
C ASN A 363 3.32 -2.73 13.42
N ALA A 364 2.64 -2.17 12.42
CA ALA A 364 2.22 -0.79 12.47
C ALA A 364 0.77 -0.56 12.01
N LEU A 365 0.16 0.45 12.61
CA LEU A 365 -1.03 1.13 12.11
C LEU A 365 -0.59 2.44 11.47
N TRP A 366 -1.05 2.71 10.25
CA TRP A 366 -0.89 3.99 9.58
C TRP A 366 -2.28 4.64 9.47
N PRO A 367 -2.54 5.80 10.09
CA PRO A 367 -3.89 6.37 10.16
C PRO A 367 -4.54 6.59 8.79
N TRP A 368 -3.77 6.92 7.75
CA TRP A 368 -4.32 7.09 6.41
C TRP A 368 -4.78 5.76 5.78
N VAL A 369 -4.09 4.63 6.03
CA VAL A 369 -4.53 3.29 5.61
C VAL A 369 -5.81 2.92 6.37
N ALA A 370 -5.85 3.19 7.68
CA ALA A 370 -7.05 3.02 8.48
C ALA A 370 -8.23 3.86 7.96
N SER A 371 -7.98 5.08 7.46
CA SER A 371 -9.02 5.89 6.81
C SER A 371 -9.55 5.24 5.52
N TYR A 372 -8.69 4.73 4.63
CA TYR A 372 -9.15 3.97 3.45
C TYR A 372 -9.94 2.73 3.87
N TRP A 373 -9.46 1.97 4.84
CA TRP A 373 -10.17 0.82 5.37
C TRP A 373 -11.55 1.20 5.94
N THR A 374 -11.64 2.31 6.68
CA THR A 374 -12.91 2.82 7.21
C THR A 374 -13.90 3.19 6.11
N LEU A 375 -13.42 3.84 5.03
CA LEU A 375 -14.25 4.10 3.85
C LEU A 375 -14.77 2.80 3.21
N ALA A 376 -13.91 1.78 3.15
CA ALA A 376 -14.27 0.45 2.65
C ALA A 376 -15.34 -0.22 3.52
N GLN A 377 -15.19 -0.15 4.85
CA GLN A 377 -16.16 -0.68 5.81
C GLN A 377 -17.52 0.02 5.68
N ALA A 378 -17.53 1.34 5.50
CA ALA A 378 -18.76 2.10 5.26
C ALA A 378 -19.46 1.66 3.96
N LYS A 379 -18.70 1.49 2.87
CA LYS A 379 -19.22 0.99 1.59
C LYS A 379 -19.78 -0.43 1.71
N ALA A 380 -19.11 -1.31 2.46
CA ALA A 380 -19.53 -2.69 2.69
C ALA A 380 -20.75 -2.82 3.62
N GLY A 381 -21.05 -1.79 4.42
CA GLY A 381 -22.18 -1.80 5.35
C GLY A 381 -21.83 -2.14 6.81
N ASN A 382 -20.54 -2.20 7.17
CA ASN A 382 -20.09 -2.72 8.46
C ASN A 382 -19.94 -1.60 9.50
N GLU A 383 -20.99 -1.39 10.30
CA GLU A 383 -21.05 -0.31 11.27
C GLU A 383 -19.97 -0.39 12.35
N ARG A 384 -19.73 -1.59 12.89
CA ARG A 384 -18.70 -1.79 13.90
C ARG A 384 -17.30 -1.54 13.34
N GLY A 385 -17.04 -2.01 12.12
CA GLY A 385 -15.79 -1.73 11.40
C GLY A 385 -15.57 -0.23 11.18
N VAL A 386 -16.63 0.52 10.87
CA VAL A 386 -16.57 1.99 10.75
C VAL A 386 -16.24 2.66 12.08
N LEU A 387 -16.90 2.26 13.17
CA LEU A 387 -16.66 2.83 14.50
C LEU A 387 -15.22 2.57 14.98
N GLU A 388 -14.74 1.33 14.91
CA GLU A 388 -13.37 0.99 15.26
C GLU A 388 -12.35 1.69 14.35
N GLY A 389 -12.67 1.82 13.05
CA GLY A 389 -11.87 2.56 12.07
C GLY A 389 -11.72 4.05 12.42
N ILE A 390 -12.83 4.76 12.70
CA ILE A 390 -12.80 6.16 13.15
C ILE A 390 -12.01 6.28 14.44
N GLY A 391 -12.26 5.40 15.42
CA GLY A 391 -11.54 5.38 16.67
C GLY A 391 -10.03 5.23 16.48
N SER A 392 -9.59 4.35 15.57
CA SER A 392 -8.17 4.11 15.30
C SER A 392 -7.41 5.30 14.68
N VAL A 393 -8.13 6.26 14.09
CA VAL A 393 -7.57 7.52 13.55
C VAL A 393 -7.69 8.66 14.55
N TYR A 394 -8.85 8.78 15.22
CA TYR A 394 -9.11 9.86 16.17
C TYR A 394 -8.34 9.69 17.48
N ARG A 395 -8.20 8.46 17.96
CA ARG A 395 -7.43 8.13 19.18
C ARG A 395 -5.99 8.61 19.13
N PRO A 396 -5.15 8.25 18.14
CA PRO A 396 -3.79 8.76 18.08
C PRO A 396 -3.75 10.27 17.88
N ALA A 397 -4.59 10.83 17.01
CA ALA A 397 -4.62 12.27 16.77
C ALA A 397 -4.92 13.07 18.04
N ALA A 398 -5.89 12.63 18.86
CA ALA A 398 -6.22 13.24 20.14
C ALA A 398 -5.09 13.06 21.17
N LEU A 399 -4.58 11.83 21.34
CA LEU A 399 -3.54 11.54 22.34
C LEU A 399 -2.23 12.27 22.04
N PHE A 400 -1.85 12.41 20.77
CA PHE A 400 -0.61 13.05 20.38
C PHE A 400 -0.76 14.53 20.04
N CYS A 401 -2.00 15.04 20.04
CA CYS A 401 -2.32 16.41 19.63
C CYS A 401 -1.72 16.78 18.27
N THR A 402 -1.65 15.81 17.34
CA THR A 402 -1.14 15.96 15.97
C THR A 402 -1.48 14.73 15.13
N ASN A 403 -1.63 14.86 13.81
CA ASN A 403 -1.77 13.70 12.94
C ASN A 403 -0.39 13.08 12.66
N LYS A 404 -0.10 11.96 13.33
CA LYS A 404 1.13 11.18 13.17
C LYS A 404 1.10 10.26 11.96
N GLU A 405 2.28 9.92 11.45
CA GLU A 405 2.47 9.06 10.28
C GLU A 405 2.12 7.59 10.55
N ASN A 406 2.65 7.01 11.62
CA ASN A 406 2.47 5.59 11.95
C ASN A 406 2.60 5.32 13.44
N LEU A 407 2.12 4.15 13.89
CA LEU A 407 2.00 3.76 15.28
C LEU A 407 2.37 2.29 15.47
N ASN A 408 3.00 1.94 16.58
CA ASN A 408 3.29 0.56 16.95
C ASN A 408 2.00 -0.18 17.39
N LEU A 409 1.71 -1.33 16.79
CA LEU A 409 0.53 -2.13 17.13
C LEU A 409 0.61 -2.89 18.46
N ASP A 410 1.80 -3.03 19.05
CA ASP A 410 1.96 -3.69 20.35
C ASP A 410 1.38 -2.84 21.50
N ASN A 411 1.34 -1.52 21.36
CA ASN A 411 0.99 -0.61 22.46
C ASN A 411 0.38 0.74 22.04
N GLY A 412 0.22 0.99 20.74
CA GLY A 412 -0.32 2.23 20.19
C GLY A 412 0.62 3.44 20.28
N ASP A 413 1.89 3.26 20.67
CA ASP A 413 2.90 4.33 20.81
C ASP A 413 3.40 4.83 19.45
N ILE A 414 3.94 6.06 19.42
CA ILE A 414 4.60 6.68 18.25
C ILE A 414 6.03 6.16 18.03
N PHE A 415 6.54 5.32 18.94
CA PHE A 415 7.90 4.79 18.86
C PHE A 415 8.06 3.74 17.74
N THR A 416 8.47 4.22 16.58
CA THR A 416 8.80 3.47 15.36
C THR A 416 10.14 3.94 14.80
N GLU A 417 10.69 3.22 13.81
CA GLU A 417 11.98 3.56 13.17
C GLU A 417 12.00 4.98 12.62
N LEU A 418 10.89 5.40 11.99
CA LEU A 418 10.66 6.76 11.49
C LEU A 418 9.20 7.14 11.68
N ASN A 419 8.96 8.43 11.90
CA ASN A 419 7.63 8.99 12.06
C ASN A 419 7.60 10.46 11.60
N SER A 420 6.42 11.07 11.57
CA SER A 420 6.28 12.48 11.25
C SER A 420 5.03 13.05 11.90
N SER A 421 5.10 14.30 12.36
CA SER A 421 3.91 15.11 12.68
C SER A 421 3.46 15.89 11.46
N ASN A 422 2.24 16.43 11.48
CA ASN A 422 1.62 17.10 10.32
C ASN A 422 1.68 16.21 9.07
N MET A 423 1.46 14.90 9.21
CA MET A 423 1.58 13.97 8.10
C MET A 423 0.39 14.13 7.15
N LEU A 424 0.66 14.56 5.91
CA LEU A 424 -0.33 14.96 4.91
C LEU A 424 -1.41 13.91 4.68
N TRP A 425 -1.02 12.65 4.53
CA TRP A 425 -1.98 11.59 4.23
C TRP A 425 -2.87 11.30 5.44
N CYS A 426 -2.31 11.38 6.64
CA CYS A 426 -3.03 11.08 7.87
C CYS A 426 -4.00 12.20 8.25
N LEU A 427 -3.59 13.47 8.11
CA LEU A 427 -4.52 14.60 8.23
C LEU A 427 -5.57 14.58 7.12
N ALA A 428 -5.21 14.15 5.90
CA ALA A 428 -6.15 14.04 4.81
C ALA A 428 -7.19 12.95 5.07
N GLY A 429 -6.75 11.82 5.66
CA GLY A 429 -7.59 10.72 6.12
C GLY A 429 -8.54 11.13 7.24
N ASN A 430 -8.06 11.88 8.23
CA ASN A 430 -8.88 12.44 9.31
C ASN A 430 -10.03 13.30 8.76
N ILE A 431 -9.73 14.22 7.83
CA ILE A 431 -10.74 15.03 7.12
C ILE A 431 -11.73 14.14 6.37
N ALA A 432 -11.24 13.11 5.68
CA ALA A 432 -12.05 12.19 4.88
C ALA A 432 -13.07 11.39 5.72
N LEU A 433 -12.75 11.05 6.97
CA LEU A 433 -13.72 10.39 7.87
C LEU A 433 -14.97 11.26 8.08
N THR A 434 -14.79 12.57 8.27
CA THR A 434 -15.93 13.49 8.35
C THR A 434 -16.62 13.60 6.99
N THR A 435 -15.90 14.02 5.95
CA THR A 435 -16.53 14.44 4.69
C THR A 435 -17.05 13.27 3.83
N ARG A 436 -16.36 12.12 3.84
CA ARG A 436 -16.66 10.97 2.96
C ARG A 436 -17.35 9.82 3.68
N VAL A 437 -17.28 9.71 5.01
CA VAL A 437 -18.05 8.72 5.79
C VAL A 437 -19.29 9.38 6.39
N LEU A 438 -19.11 10.29 7.35
CA LEU A 438 -20.22 10.87 8.11
C LEU A 438 -21.11 11.81 7.30
N PHE A 439 -20.57 12.44 6.26
CA PHE A 439 -21.34 13.22 5.28
C PHE A 439 -21.54 12.49 3.96
N GLY A 440 -20.81 11.41 3.70
CA GLY A 440 -21.00 10.59 2.50
C GLY A 440 -20.81 11.32 1.18
N ILE A 441 -19.90 12.29 1.10
CA ILE A 441 -19.71 13.09 -0.12
C ILE A 441 -18.88 12.29 -1.12
N HIS A 442 -19.53 11.89 -2.22
CA HIS A 442 -18.91 11.21 -3.35
C HIS A 442 -18.91 12.12 -4.59
N PHE A 443 -17.71 12.36 -5.13
CA PHE A 443 -17.54 13.18 -6.33
C PHE A 443 -17.68 12.32 -7.58
N GLU A 444 -18.60 12.72 -8.44
CA GLU A 444 -18.84 12.12 -9.74
C GLU A 444 -18.49 13.10 -10.87
N LYS A 445 -18.22 12.56 -12.07
CA LYS A 445 -17.86 13.39 -13.24
C LYS A 445 -18.94 14.45 -13.59
N ASP A 446 -20.20 14.19 -13.24
CA ASP A 446 -21.34 15.04 -13.59
C ASP A 446 -22.07 15.65 -12.37
N GLY A 447 -21.58 15.45 -11.14
CA GLY A 447 -22.27 15.90 -9.93
C GLY A 447 -21.73 15.35 -8.62
N LEU A 448 -22.57 15.36 -7.58
CA LEU A 448 -22.30 14.75 -6.28
C LEU A 448 -23.30 13.64 -6.01
N VAL A 449 -22.85 12.58 -5.36
CA VAL A 449 -23.71 11.64 -4.62
C VAL A 449 -23.47 11.88 -3.13
N ILE A 450 -24.55 11.92 -2.33
CA ILE A 450 -24.48 12.16 -0.89
C ILE A 450 -25.10 10.95 -0.17
N GLU A 451 -24.27 10.05 0.34
CA GLU A 451 -24.65 8.80 1.01
C GLU A 451 -23.99 8.68 2.38
N PRO A 452 -24.48 9.41 3.41
CA PRO A 452 -23.87 9.38 4.73
C PRO A 452 -23.94 7.97 5.33
N PHE A 453 -22.86 7.57 5.98
CA PHE A 453 -22.83 6.42 6.87
C PHE A 453 -22.62 6.92 8.29
N VAL A 454 -23.67 6.93 9.09
CA VAL A 454 -23.63 7.47 10.46
C VAL A 454 -23.99 6.34 11.43
N PRO A 455 -23.01 5.81 12.19
CA PRO A 455 -23.30 4.85 13.24
C PRO A 455 -24.32 5.38 14.26
N GLU A 456 -25.16 4.51 14.82
CA GLU A 456 -26.24 4.87 15.76
C GLU A 456 -25.72 5.64 16.98
N VAL A 457 -24.58 5.23 17.53
CA VAL A 457 -23.95 5.93 18.67
C VAL A 457 -23.47 7.35 18.31
N LEU A 458 -23.32 7.63 17.02
CA LEU A 458 -23.03 8.93 16.45
C LEU A 458 -24.31 9.58 15.86
N ALA A 459 -25.51 9.21 16.29
CA ALA A 459 -26.73 9.90 15.88
C ALA A 459 -26.66 11.41 16.23
N GLY A 460 -27.18 12.24 15.34
CA GLY A 460 -27.28 13.67 15.61
C GLY A 460 -27.46 14.53 14.37
N LYS A 461 -27.37 15.85 14.57
CA LYS A 461 -27.32 16.85 13.50
C LYS A 461 -25.89 17.34 13.32
N ARG A 462 -25.42 17.36 12.09
CA ARG A 462 -24.12 17.91 11.71
C ARG A 462 -24.25 18.79 10.48
N THR A 463 -23.46 19.85 10.42
CA THR A 463 -23.42 20.75 9.26
C THR A 463 -21.97 21.04 8.88
N LEU A 464 -21.65 20.94 7.58
CA LEU A 464 -20.45 21.49 6.97
C LEU A 464 -20.83 22.76 6.23
N GLU A 465 -20.45 23.91 6.76
CA GLU A 465 -20.70 25.23 6.15
C GLU A 465 -19.58 25.59 5.16
N GLY A 466 -19.93 26.11 3.99
CA GLY A 466 -18.97 26.61 3.01
C GLY A 466 -18.13 25.53 2.32
N PHE A 467 -18.67 24.33 2.13
CA PHE A 467 -18.01 23.23 1.42
C PHE A 467 -17.75 23.59 -0.06
N PRO A 468 -16.50 23.57 -0.55
CA PRO A 468 -16.18 23.95 -1.92
C PRO A 468 -16.50 22.83 -2.92
N TYR A 469 -17.19 23.17 -4.01
CA TYR A 469 -17.38 22.25 -5.14
C TYR A 469 -17.60 23.02 -6.45
N ARG A 470 -16.77 22.75 -7.47
CA ARG A 470 -16.85 23.41 -8.80
C ARG A 470 -17.00 24.94 -8.75
N GLY A 471 -16.26 25.59 -7.85
CA GLY A 471 -16.28 27.04 -7.66
C GLY A 471 -17.44 27.58 -6.81
N ALA A 472 -18.39 26.74 -6.41
CA ALA A 472 -19.50 27.08 -5.51
C ALA A 472 -19.18 26.73 -4.05
N LYS A 473 -19.97 27.28 -3.13
CA LYS A 473 -19.95 27.01 -1.69
C LYS A 473 -21.28 26.37 -1.27
N LEU A 474 -21.20 25.21 -0.63
CA LEU A 474 -22.34 24.39 -0.23
C LEU A 474 -22.42 24.28 1.28
N ASP A 475 -23.61 24.45 1.84
CA ASP A 475 -23.89 24.15 3.25
C ASP A 475 -24.59 22.78 3.29
N ILE A 476 -23.87 21.76 3.76
CA ILE A 476 -24.36 20.38 3.77
C ILE A 476 -24.74 20.03 5.19
N THR A 477 -25.98 19.61 5.41
CA THR A 477 -26.50 19.19 6.72
C THR A 477 -26.95 17.73 6.67
N VAL A 478 -26.46 16.92 7.61
CA VAL A 478 -26.90 15.53 7.82
C VAL A 478 -27.58 15.43 9.19
N GLU A 479 -28.78 14.86 9.21
CA GLU A 479 -29.60 14.65 10.41
C GLU A 479 -29.95 13.17 10.57
N GLY A 480 -29.67 12.60 11.74
CA GLY A 480 -30.04 11.23 12.12
C GLY A 480 -28.87 10.25 12.19
N TYR A 481 -29.18 8.96 12.05
CA TYR A 481 -28.23 7.86 11.91
C TYR A 481 -28.70 6.83 10.88
N GLY A 482 -27.81 5.90 10.51
CA GLY A 482 -28.04 4.87 9.49
C GLY A 482 -27.16 5.09 8.25
N ASN A 483 -27.39 4.27 7.23
CA ASN A 483 -26.71 4.36 5.92
C ASN A 483 -27.71 4.53 4.75
N SER A 484 -28.95 4.93 5.06
CA SER A 484 -30.03 5.09 4.09
C SER A 484 -30.68 6.47 4.24
N VAL A 485 -30.90 7.14 3.11
CA VAL A 485 -31.45 8.50 3.07
C VAL A 485 -32.97 8.44 2.96
N LYS A 486 -33.67 9.03 3.94
CA LYS A 486 -35.13 9.18 3.93
C LYS A 486 -35.58 10.43 3.17
N GLU A 487 -34.81 11.51 3.26
CA GLU A 487 -35.12 12.78 2.60
C GLU A 487 -33.85 13.47 2.12
N LEU A 488 -33.87 13.93 0.88
CA LEU A 488 -32.81 14.73 0.26
C LEU A 488 -33.42 16.02 -0.28
N ILE A 489 -32.97 17.17 0.23
CA ILE A 489 -33.41 18.50 -0.19
C ILE A 489 -32.18 19.25 -0.72
N VAL A 490 -32.29 19.80 -1.93
CA VAL A 490 -31.24 20.62 -2.53
C VAL A 490 -31.84 21.97 -2.87
N ASN A 491 -31.35 23.05 -2.25
CA ASN A 491 -31.83 24.41 -2.46
C ASN A 491 -33.37 24.53 -2.32
N GLY A 492 -33.92 23.94 -1.25
CA GLY A 492 -35.36 23.91 -0.96
C GLY A 492 -36.18 22.95 -1.83
N LYS A 493 -35.58 22.28 -2.81
CA LYS A 493 -36.25 21.30 -3.67
C LYS A 493 -35.96 19.88 -3.21
N SER A 494 -37.02 19.14 -2.86
CA SER A 494 -36.90 17.71 -2.55
C SER A 494 -36.53 16.90 -3.81
N LEU A 495 -35.56 16.00 -3.65
CA LEU A 495 -35.17 14.99 -4.61
C LEU A 495 -35.54 13.61 -4.05
N TYR A 496 -35.96 12.70 -4.92
CA TYR A 496 -36.21 11.32 -4.52
C TYR A 496 -34.89 10.65 -4.09
N PRO A 497 -34.77 10.15 -2.84
CA PRO A 497 -33.50 9.71 -2.26
C PRO A 497 -33.22 8.23 -2.54
N GLU A 498 -33.11 7.86 -3.81
CA GLU A 498 -32.65 6.52 -4.19
C GLU A 498 -31.13 6.36 -3.94
N LYS A 499 -30.68 5.13 -3.64
CA LYS A 499 -29.24 4.85 -3.54
C LYS A 499 -28.56 5.17 -4.87
N GLY A 500 -27.46 5.90 -4.82
CA GLY A 500 -26.69 6.41 -5.95
C GLY A 500 -27.27 7.69 -6.54
N LYS A 501 -28.17 8.40 -5.84
CA LYS A 501 -28.82 9.60 -6.39
C LYS A 501 -27.80 10.69 -6.72
N LEU A 502 -27.54 10.87 -8.01
CA LEU A 502 -26.73 11.97 -8.50
C LEU A 502 -27.48 13.30 -8.35
N ILE A 503 -26.88 14.23 -7.62
CA ILE A 503 -27.20 15.65 -7.61
C ILE A 503 -26.40 16.30 -8.74
N PRO A 504 -27.03 16.69 -9.86
CA PRO A 504 -26.31 17.18 -11.03
C PRO A 504 -25.53 18.47 -10.71
N ALA A 505 -24.30 18.60 -11.19
CA ALA A 505 -23.45 19.76 -10.95
C ALA A 505 -24.13 21.09 -11.32
N LYS A 506 -24.98 21.09 -12.37
CA LYS A 506 -25.77 22.27 -12.78
C LYS A 506 -26.71 22.81 -11.70
N MET A 507 -27.19 21.96 -10.79
CA MET A 507 -28.05 22.36 -9.67
C MET A 507 -27.26 23.03 -8.54
N LEU A 508 -25.96 22.75 -8.45
CA LEU A 508 -25.05 23.19 -7.39
C LEU A 508 -24.23 24.42 -7.79
N LYS A 509 -24.29 24.85 -9.05
CA LYS A 509 -23.43 25.91 -9.64
C LYS A 509 -23.44 27.25 -8.90
N ASN A 510 -24.54 27.58 -8.22
CA ASN A 510 -24.72 28.85 -7.51
C ASN A 510 -24.50 28.69 -5.99
N GLY A 511 -24.08 27.51 -5.53
CA GLY A 511 -23.99 27.16 -4.12
C GLY A 511 -25.36 26.85 -3.49
N GLY A 512 -25.38 26.91 -2.16
CA GLY A 512 -26.58 26.80 -1.34
C GLY A 512 -26.64 25.52 -0.48
N ASP A 513 -27.85 25.14 -0.08
CA ASP A 513 -28.07 24.14 0.96
C ASP A 513 -28.32 22.73 0.40
N ILE A 514 -27.70 21.73 1.01
CA ILE A 514 -28.04 20.30 0.87
C ILE A 514 -28.44 19.78 2.25
N ILE A 515 -29.67 19.33 2.40
CA ILE A 515 -30.17 18.73 3.64
C ILE A 515 -30.45 17.25 3.39
N VAL A 516 -29.83 16.41 4.20
CA VAL A 516 -29.97 14.95 4.17
C VAL A 516 -30.53 14.50 5.51
N ARG A 517 -31.71 13.87 5.50
CA ARG A 517 -32.27 13.21 6.68
C ARG A 517 -32.18 11.71 6.49
N LEU A 518 -31.48 11.04 7.40
CA LEU A 518 -31.39 9.60 7.42
C LEU A 518 -32.69 8.99 7.94
N ASP A 519 -32.91 7.71 7.64
CA ASP A 519 -34.11 6.99 8.03
C ASP A 519 -34.17 6.61 9.52
N ASN A 520 -33.05 6.75 10.25
CA ASN A 520 -32.89 6.33 11.63
C ASN A 520 -33.25 4.85 11.80
N GLN A 521 -32.83 4.01 10.85
CA GLN A 521 -32.90 2.56 10.98
C GLN A 521 -31.52 2.01 11.36
N PRO A 522 -31.46 0.99 12.24
CA PRO A 522 -30.23 0.28 12.53
C PRO A 522 -29.59 -0.27 11.26
N ILE A 523 -28.26 -0.18 11.17
CA ILE A 523 -27.50 -0.76 10.06
C ILE A 523 -27.41 -2.28 10.31
N PRO A 524 -27.61 -3.13 9.29
CA PRO A 524 -27.51 -4.58 9.48
C PRO A 524 -26.17 -4.99 10.09
N GLU A 525 -26.22 -5.81 11.13
CA GLU A 525 -25.03 -6.25 11.84
C GLU A 525 -24.10 -7.07 10.93
N MET A 526 -22.82 -6.75 10.99
CA MET A 526 -21.73 -7.47 10.34
C MET A 526 -20.63 -7.75 11.36
N LYS A 527 -19.95 -8.88 11.20
CA LYS A 527 -18.82 -9.22 12.08
C LYS A 527 -17.60 -8.35 11.78
N VAL A 528 -16.73 -8.23 12.77
CA VAL A 528 -15.35 -7.73 12.63
C VAL A 528 -14.44 -8.85 13.11
N ASN A 529 -13.41 -9.20 12.33
CA ASN A 529 -12.45 -10.24 12.71
C ASN A 529 -11.42 -9.67 13.70
N SER A 530 -11.85 -9.49 14.96
CA SER A 530 -10.98 -9.06 16.05
C SER A 530 -9.95 -10.13 16.36
N VAL A 531 -8.66 -9.81 16.18
CA VAL A 531 -7.54 -10.72 16.45
C VAL A 531 -6.50 -10.05 17.36
N PRO A 532 -5.75 -10.83 18.16
CA PRO A 532 -4.57 -10.30 18.82
C PRO A 532 -3.51 -9.88 17.79
N ASN A 533 -2.65 -8.94 18.16
CA ASN A 533 -1.47 -8.64 17.36
C ASN A 533 -0.49 -9.83 17.43
N VAL A 534 -0.18 -10.44 16.28
CA VAL A 534 0.61 -11.68 16.20
C VAL A 534 1.75 -11.50 15.21
N LYS A 535 2.92 -12.05 15.56
CA LYS A 535 4.11 -12.11 14.71
C LYS A 535 4.26 -13.54 14.16
N ALA A 536 4.43 -13.65 12.85
CA ALA A 536 4.72 -14.91 12.18
C ALA A 536 6.07 -15.48 12.65
N PRO A 537 6.25 -16.82 12.69
CA PRO A 537 7.53 -17.42 13.08
C PRO A 537 8.66 -17.01 12.14
N LEU A 538 9.91 -17.18 12.59
CA LEU A 538 11.09 -16.90 11.78
C LEU A 538 11.06 -17.66 10.45
N THR A 539 11.57 -17.03 9.40
CA THR A 539 11.69 -17.66 8.08
C THR A 539 12.82 -18.70 8.12
N PRO A 540 12.58 -19.96 7.72
CA PRO A 540 13.64 -20.97 7.67
C PRO A 540 14.79 -20.54 6.76
N VAL A 541 16.02 -20.79 7.20
CA VAL A 541 17.24 -20.56 6.41
C VAL A 541 17.70 -21.91 5.88
N THR A 542 17.61 -22.10 4.56
CA THR A 542 17.86 -23.38 3.89
C THR A 542 19.13 -23.38 3.07
N TRP A 543 19.72 -24.56 2.89
CA TRP A 543 20.76 -24.86 1.91
C TRP A 543 20.55 -26.27 1.33
N LEU A 544 21.18 -26.54 0.19
CA LEU A 544 21.26 -27.89 -0.36
C LEU A 544 22.67 -28.44 -0.10
N ALA A 545 22.75 -29.69 0.35
CA ALA A 545 23.97 -30.43 0.59
C ALA A 545 24.01 -31.70 -0.27
N ASN A 546 25.21 -32.24 -0.46
CA ASN A 546 25.41 -33.58 -1.00
C ASN A 546 25.34 -34.59 0.15
N ASN A 547 24.46 -35.58 0.02
CA ASN A 547 24.44 -36.77 0.82
C ASN A 547 24.70 -38.02 -0.05
N PRO A 548 25.89 -38.62 0.04
CA PRO A 548 26.24 -39.78 -0.78
C PRO A 548 25.33 -41.00 -0.56
N ALA A 549 24.60 -41.08 0.56
CA ALA A 549 23.67 -42.16 0.82
C ALA A 549 22.38 -42.06 -0.01
N LEU A 550 22.12 -40.89 -0.62
CA LEU A 550 20.98 -40.65 -1.51
C LEU A 550 21.36 -40.73 -2.99
N ASP A 551 22.62 -40.99 -3.31
CA ASP A 551 23.12 -41.04 -4.70
C ASP A 551 22.43 -42.13 -5.52
N GLY A 552 22.22 -41.85 -6.80
CA GLY A 552 21.61 -42.75 -7.77
C GLY A 552 21.61 -42.16 -9.17
N GLU A 553 21.29 -42.98 -10.16
CA GLU A 553 21.16 -42.51 -11.54
C GLU A 553 20.06 -41.43 -11.64
N GLY A 554 20.40 -40.26 -12.19
CA GLY A 554 19.47 -39.13 -12.32
C GLY A 554 19.25 -38.31 -11.04
N VAL A 555 19.86 -38.67 -9.91
CA VAL A 555 19.78 -37.90 -8.66
C VAL A 555 20.73 -36.69 -8.74
N PRO A 556 20.27 -35.46 -8.40
CA PRO A 556 21.15 -34.30 -8.34
C PRO A 556 22.28 -34.46 -7.32
N VAL A 557 23.46 -33.89 -7.60
CA VAL A 557 24.61 -33.95 -6.66
C VAL A 557 24.26 -33.36 -5.29
N ASN A 558 23.51 -32.25 -5.28
CA ASN A 558 22.98 -31.69 -4.05
C ASN A 558 21.56 -32.23 -3.83
N ASN A 559 21.47 -33.39 -3.19
CA ASN A 559 20.27 -34.22 -3.01
C ASN A 559 19.63 -34.15 -1.62
N GLN A 560 20.18 -33.36 -0.70
CA GLN A 560 19.58 -33.15 0.63
C GLN A 560 19.31 -31.65 0.87
N LEU A 561 18.06 -31.32 1.15
CA LEU A 561 17.67 -30.00 1.63
C LEU A 561 17.82 -29.96 3.16
N GLU A 562 18.47 -28.95 3.70
CA GLU A 562 18.70 -28.78 5.14
C GLU A 562 18.36 -27.35 5.57
N TRP A 563 18.00 -27.18 6.84
CA TRP A 563 17.74 -25.86 7.44
C TRP A 563 18.07 -25.80 8.93
N ASN A 564 18.21 -24.58 9.44
CA ASN A 564 18.40 -24.37 10.88
C ASN A 564 17.12 -24.75 11.67
N PRO A 565 17.26 -25.43 12.84
CA PRO A 565 16.12 -25.65 13.72
C PRO A 565 15.58 -24.32 14.28
N ILE A 566 14.26 -24.26 14.45
CA ILE A 566 13.56 -23.14 15.10
C ILE A 566 12.90 -23.72 16.36
N GLU A 567 13.42 -23.40 17.53
CA GLU A 567 13.10 -24.08 18.81
C GLU A 567 11.61 -24.19 19.12
N TYR A 568 10.83 -23.14 18.81
CA TYR A 568 9.40 -23.05 19.13
C TYR A 568 8.48 -23.46 17.99
N ILE A 569 9.01 -24.03 16.90
CA ILE A 569 8.22 -24.41 15.73
C ILE A 569 7.46 -25.72 15.97
N ALA A 570 6.23 -25.81 15.47
CA ALA A 570 5.45 -27.03 15.60
C ALA A 570 5.78 -28.04 14.50
N LYS A 571 5.95 -27.56 13.26
CA LYS A 571 6.31 -28.37 12.09
C LYS A 571 6.83 -27.48 10.96
N TYR A 572 7.39 -28.12 9.95
CA TYR A 572 7.79 -27.52 8.69
C TYR A 572 6.95 -28.10 7.55
N ILE A 573 6.66 -27.27 6.54
CA ILE A 573 6.10 -27.69 5.25
C ILE A 573 7.22 -27.56 4.22
N VAL A 574 7.57 -28.66 3.56
CA VAL A 574 8.55 -28.69 2.47
C VAL A 574 7.82 -28.49 1.15
N LEU A 575 8.33 -27.56 0.33
CA LEU A 575 7.81 -27.26 -0.99
C LEU A 575 8.80 -27.73 -2.07
N LYS A 576 8.27 -28.26 -3.17
CA LYS A 576 8.98 -28.47 -4.42
C LYS A 576 8.23 -27.76 -5.54
N ASP A 577 8.94 -26.91 -6.27
CA ASP A 577 8.39 -26.13 -7.39
C ASP A 577 7.13 -25.32 -6.98
N GLY A 578 7.14 -24.78 -5.76
CA GLY A 578 6.05 -24.01 -5.17
C GLY A 578 4.94 -24.84 -4.51
N GLU A 579 4.92 -26.16 -4.70
CA GLU A 579 3.87 -27.04 -4.20
C GLU A 579 4.30 -27.81 -2.94
N PRO A 580 3.43 -27.95 -1.91
CA PRO A 580 3.72 -28.77 -0.75
C PRO A 580 3.93 -30.25 -1.09
N VAL A 581 5.04 -30.82 -0.63
CA VAL A 581 5.38 -32.24 -0.85
C VAL A 581 5.57 -33.05 0.44
N ALA A 582 5.79 -32.38 1.58
CA ALA A 582 5.88 -33.05 2.87
C ALA A 582 5.60 -32.10 4.05
N GLU A 583 5.18 -32.67 5.17
CA GLU A 583 5.27 -32.04 6.48
C GLU A 583 6.24 -32.83 7.36
N THR A 584 7.09 -32.14 8.12
CA THR A 584 8.09 -32.79 8.97
C THR A 584 8.40 -31.98 10.23
N ARG A 585 8.93 -32.65 11.25
CA ARG A 585 9.56 -32.01 12.43
C ARG A 585 11.09 -32.05 12.36
N GLU A 586 11.63 -32.75 11.36
CA GLU A 586 13.06 -32.80 11.12
C GLU A 586 13.55 -31.51 10.44
N THR A 587 14.86 -31.34 10.39
CA THR A 587 15.53 -30.18 9.77
C THR A 587 16.21 -30.53 8.45
N SER A 588 15.80 -31.65 7.84
CA SER A 588 16.28 -32.04 6.52
C SER A 588 15.21 -32.80 5.73
N TYR A 589 15.37 -32.85 4.41
CA TYR A 589 14.50 -33.58 3.49
C TYR A 589 15.30 -34.10 2.29
N ALA A 590 14.99 -35.32 1.82
CA ALA A 590 15.62 -35.94 0.67
C ALA A 590 15.13 -35.29 -0.64
N ALA A 591 15.88 -34.31 -1.15
CA ALA A 591 15.64 -33.60 -2.40
C ALA A 591 16.21 -34.37 -3.61
N VAL A 592 15.84 -35.64 -3.77
CA VAL A 592 16.48 -36.58 -4.74
C VAL A 592 16.04 -36.38 -6.20
N THR A 593 15.14 -35.45 -6.46
CA THR A 593 14.70 -35.11 -7.82
C THR A 593 15.05 -33.67 -8.15
N PRO A 594 15.37 -33.33 -9.41
CA PRO A 594 15.52 -31.95 -9.85
C PRO A 594 14.27 -31.11 -9.53
N GLY A 595 14.49 -29.92 -8.98
CA GLY A 595 13.43 -28.97 -8.60
C GLY A 595 13.97 -27.76 -7.86
N GLU A 596 13.08 -26.81 -7.59
CA GLU A 596 13.30 -25.68 -6.71
C GLU A 596 12.64 -25.96 -5.35
N TRP A 597 13.43 -25.92 -4.28
CA TRP A 597 13.01 -26.37 -2.95
C TRP A 597 12.92 -25.23 -1.96
N GLN A 598 11.87 -25.23 -1.14
CA GLN A 598 11.66 -24.25 -0.07
C GLN A 598 11.07 -24.91 1.19
N VAL A 599 11.13 -24.20 2.31
CA VAL A 599 10.55 -24.63 3.58
C VAL A 599 9.77 -23.50 4.24
N ILE A 600 8.56 -23.79 4.72
CA ILE A 600 7.75 -22.90 5.56
C ILE A 600 7.74 -23.46 6.99
N GLY A 601 7.98 -22.63 7.99
CA GLY A 601 7.78 -22.97 9.39
C GLY A 601 6.34 -22.68 9.84
N VAL A 602 5.76 -23.55 10.66
CA VAL A 602 4.42 -23.39 11.23
C VAL A 602 4.50 -23.36 12.75
N SER A 603 3.99 -22.30 13.39
CA SER A 603 3.94 -22.18 14.85
C SER A 603 2.94 -23.17 15.47
N GLY A 604 2.99 -23.33 16.80
CA GLY A 604 1.99 -24.12 17.55
C GLY A 604 0.55 -23.61 17.40
N SER A 605 0.36 -22.34 17.07
CA SER A 605 -0.94 -21.74 16.77
C SER A 605 -1.35 -21.81 15.29
N GLY A 606 -0.55 -22.46 14.44
CA GLY A 606 -0.83 -22.62 13.02
C GLY A 606 -0.42 -21.43 12.14
N VAL A 607 0.26 -20.41 12.69
CA VAL A 607 0.74 -19.26 11.93
C VAL A 607 1.98 -19.66 11.12
N GLN A 608 1.95 -19.39 9.83
CA GLN A 608 3.04 -19.71 8.91
C GLN A 608 4.07 -18.57 8.83
N SER A 609 5.35 -18.92 8.71
CA SER A 609 6.42 -17.98 8.32
C SER A 609 6.29 -17.63 6.84
N PHE A 610 7.19 -16.78 6.33
CA PHE A 610 7.50 -16.84 4.90
C PHE A 610 8.15 -18.18 4.56
N ALA A 611 8.11 -18.57 3.29
CA ALA A 611 8.96 -19.62 2.77
C ALA A 611 10.42 -19.16 2.74
N SER A 612 11.33 -20.12 2.95
CA SER A 612 12.77 -19.93 2.80
C SER A 612 13.17 -19.43 1.42
N GLU A 613 14.44 -19.06 1.24
CA GLU A 613 14.98 -18.82 -0.09
C GLU A 613 14.79 -20.06 -0.98
N PRO A 614 14.35 -19.91 -2.24
CA PRO A 614 14.29 -21.02 -3.19
C PRO A 614 15.69 -21.56 -3.49
N ARG A 615 15.87 -22.87 -3.29
CA ARG A 615 17.12 -23.59 -3.55
C ARG A 615 16.91 -24.57 -4.71
N SER A 616 17.50 -24.29 -5.86
CA SER A 616 17.45 -25.18 -7.03
C SER A 616 18.59 -26.20 -6.99
N ASN A 617 18.25 -27.47 -7.19
CA ASN A 617 19.21 -28.54 -7.48
C ASN A 617 19.17 -28.97 -8.97
N ARG A 618 18.52 -28.17 -9.83
CA ARG A 618 18.45 -28.48 -11.27
C ARG A 618 19.81 -28.30 -11.94
N PRO A 619 20.13 -29.09 -12.98
CA PRO A 619 21.32 -28.89 -13.78
C PRO A 619 21.37 -27.48 -14.37
N THR A 620 22.52 -26.83 -14.24
CA THR A 620 22.76 -25.47 -14.73
C THR A 620 23.96 -25.46 -15.67
N VAL A 621 23.85 -24.71 -16.76
CA VAL A 621 24.95 -24.37 -17.66
C VAL A 621 25.27 -22.88 -17.49
N ILE A 622 26.56 -22.57 -17.38
CA ILE A 622 27.08 -21.21 -17.39
C ILE A 622 27.67 -20.94 -18.77
N VAL A 623 27.32 -19.79 -19.35
CA VAL A 623 27.82 -19.37 -20.66
C VAL A 623 28.41 -17.98 -20.54
N GLU A 624 29.73 -17.89 -20.76
CA GLU A 624 30.51 -16.66 -20.75
C GLU A 624 30.25 -15.84 -22.02
N PHE A 625 30.38 -14.52 -21.92
CA PHE A 625 30.16 -13.63 -23.06
C PHE A 625 31.45 -13.47 -23.89
N PRO A 626 31.36 -13.28 -25.21
CA PRO A 626 32.51 -12.88 -25.99
C PRO A 626 32.90 -11.42 -25.67
N GLY A 627 34.21 -11.12 -25.75
CA GLY A 627 34.71 -9.73 -25.66
C GLY A 627 34.75 -9.14 -24.25
N GLU A 628 34.93 -10.00 -23.23
CA GLU A 628 35.08 -9.58 -21.83
C GLU A 628 36.22 -8.58 -21.60
N THR A 629 36.01 -7.67 -20.65
CA THR A 629 36.96 -6.66 -20.19
C THR A 629 37.04 -6.65 -18.66
N VAL A 630 38.11 -6.05 -18.13
CA VAL A 630 38.29 -5.84 -16.67
C VAL A 630 38.17 -4.37 -16.28
N ARG A 631 37.80 -3.50 -17.22
CA ARG A 631 37.69 -2.04 -17.02
C ARG A 631 36.36 -1.53 -17.56
N MET A 632 35.71 -0.70 -16.75
CA MET A 632 34.55 0.11 -17.14
C MET A 632 35.02 1.35 -17.93
N LYS A 633 34.28 1.69 -18.98
CA LYS A 633 34.52 2.84 -19.86
C LYS A 633 33.28 3.70 -20.09
N SER A 634 32.09 3.22 -19.70
CA SER A 634 30.83 3.92 -19.92
C SER A 634 30.83 5.28 -19.21
N ALA A 635 30.35 6.31 -19.91
CA ALA A 635 30.13 7.63 -19.33
C ALA A 635 28.93 7.68 -18.37
N GLU A 636 28.10 6.62 -18.34
CA GLU A 636 26.93 6.54 -17.48
C GLU A 636 27.25 6.11 -16.04
N VAL A 637 28.49 5.67 -15.77
CA VAL A 637 28.93 5.22 -14.44
C VAL A 637 28.78 6.36 -13.43
N SER A 638 27.87 6.19 -12.48
CA SER A 638 27.61 7.20 -11.44
C SER A 638 28.60 7.14 -10.27
N TYR A 639 29.03 5.94 -9.90
CA TYR A 639 29.98 5.72 -8.81
C TYR A 639 31.06 4.75 -9.27
N LEU A 640 32.31 5.22 -9.28
CA LEU A 640 33.47 4.40 -9.62
C LEU A 640 33.75 3.38 -8.50
N PRO A 641 34.36 2.23 -8.82
CA PRO A 641 34.75 1.25 -7.83
C PRO A 641 35.95 1.79 -7.04
N GLU A 642 36.01 1.51 -5.74
CA GLU A 642 37.15 1.88 -4.89
C GLU A 642 38.37 0.98 -5.14
N ALA A 643 38.15 -0.23 -5.67
CA ALA A 643 39.17 -1.22 -5.96
C ALA A 643 39.00 -1.80 -7.37
N ALA A 644 39.94 -2.62 -7.81
CA ALA A 644 39.77 -3.38 -9.04
C ALA A 644 38.53 -4.28 -8.95
N ILE A 645 37.78 -4.35 -10.05
CA ILE A 645 36.61 -5.21 -10.14
C ILE A 645 37.10 -6.67 -10.14
N ALA A 646 36.47 -7.51 -9.33
CA ALA A 646 36.83 -8.91 -9.14
C ALA A 646 35.57 -9.76 -8.90
N GLY A 647 35.74 -11.08 -8.87
CA GLY A 647 34.66 -12.03 -8.57
C GLY A 647 33.75 -12.38 -9.75
N PHE A 648 34.07 -11.91 -10.96
CA PHE A 648 33.52 -12.41 -12.22
C PHE A 648 34.11 -13.80 -12.56
N THR A 649 33.41 -14.52 -13.43
CA THR A 649 33.85 -15.75 -14.06
C THR A 649 34.64 -15.44 -15.35
N GLY A 650 35.34 -16.42 -15.92
CA GLY A 650 36.07 -16.20 -17.16
C GLY A 650 37.21 -15.17 -17.06
N ALA A 651 37.34 -14.36 -18.12
CA ALA A 651 38.40 -13.37 -18.30
C ALA A 651 38.00 -11.95 -17.90
N GLY A 652 36.71 -11.68 -17.66
CA GLY A 652 36.21 -10.35 -17.32
C GLY A 652 34.68 -10.28 -17.28
N PHE A 653 34.14 -9.13 -17.72
CA PHE A 653 32.71 -8.86 -17.82
C PHE A 653 32.40 -8.09 -19.11
N VAL A 654 31.13 -8.07 -19.52
CA VAL A 654 30.60 -7.17 -20.55
C VAL A 654 29.96 -5.96 -19.90
N GLU A 655 30.32 -4.77 -20.38
CA GLU A 655 29.73 -3.51 -19.94
C GLU A 655 28.50 -3.19 -20.79
N THR A 656 27.40 -2.76 -20.17
CA THR A 656 26.19 -2.35 -20.91
C THR A 656 25.64 -1.02 -20.41
N ASP A 657 25.31 -0.14 -21.36
CA ASP A 657 24.67 1.18 -21.18
C ASP A 657 23.65 1.45 -22.31
N ARG A 658 23.14 2.68 -22.41
CA ARG A 658 22.12 3.05 -23.41
C ARG A 658 22.65 3.06 -24.85
N SER A 659 23.96 3.11 -25.03
CA SER A 659 24.65 3.21 -26.34
C SER A 659 25.37 1.92 -26.75
N SER A 660 25.43 0.94 -25.84
CA SER A 660 26.15 -0.31 -26.04
C SER A 660 25.54 -1.14 -27.16
N ALA A 661 26.40 -1.78 -27.95
CA ALA A 661 25.97 -2.81 -28.88
C ALA A 661 25.33 -3.99 -28.12
N PRO A 662 24.41 -4.76 -28.73
CA PRO A 662 23.85 -5.95 -28.11
C PRO A 662 24.95 -6.93 -27.66
N ALA A 663 24.86 -7.40 -26.42
CA ALA A 663 25.70 -8.50 -25.94
C ALA A 663 25.06 -9.82 -26.36
N GLU A 664 25.71 -10.57 -27.23
CA GLU A 664 25.16 -11.80 -27.81
C GLU A 664 25.98 -13.02 -27.40
N VAL A 665 25.27 -14.12 -27.11
CA VAL A 665 25.85 -15.41 -26.76
C VAL A 665 25.07 -16.52 -27.44
N THR A 666 25.78 -17.55 -27.90
CA THR A 666 25.16 -18.77 -28.42
C THR A 666 24.97 -19.77 -27.28
N VAL A 667 23.79 -20.40 -27.21
CA VAL A 667 23.53 -21.55 -26.34
C VAL A 667 23.18 -22.77 -27.18
N ASP A 668 23.74 -23.93 -26.81
CA ASP A 668 23.36 -25.22 -27.41
C ASP A 668 22.36 -25.92 -26.49
N ILE A 669 21.15 -26.12 -26.99
CA ILE A 669 20.04 -26.78 -26.30
C ILE A 669 20.05 -28.27 -26.69
N PRO A 670 20.41 -29.18 -25.78
CA PRO A 670 20.62 -30.59 -26.10
C PRO A 670 19.33 -31.35 -26.39
N GLU A 671 18.23 -30.89 -25.80
CA GLU A 671 16.90 -31.50 -25.85
C GLU A 671 15.83 -30.42 -25.83
N GLU A 672 14.72 -30.67 -26.52
CA GLU A 672 13.54 -29.81 -26.44
C GLU A 672 13.02 -29.76 -24.99
N GLY A 673 12.60 -28.58 -24.54
CA GLY A 673 12.09 -28.39 -23.18
C GLY A 673 11.87 -26.94 -22.81
N VAL A 674 11.61 -26.70 -21.53
CA VAL A 674 11.43 -25.35 -20.98
C VAL A 674 12.69 -24.95 -20.23
N TYR A 675 13.25 -23.80 -20.59
CA TYR A 675 14.51 -23.30 -20.05
C TYR A 675 14.32 -21.94 -19.37
N SER A 676 15.05 -21.74 -18.28
CA SER A 676 15.15 -20.47 -17.56
C SER A 676 16.49 -19.82 -17.85
N PHE A 677 16.45 -18.52 -18.18
CA PHE A 677 17.59 -17.66 -18.44
C PHE A 677 17.71 -16.57 -17.39
N SER A 678 18.92 -16.36 -16.85
CA SER A 678 19.21 -15.26 -15.94
C SER A 678 20.65 -14.79 -16.13
N LEU A 679 20.92 -13.50 -15.91
CA LEU A 679 22.25 -12.92 -16.02
C LEU A 679 22.86 -12.78 -14.63
N ARG A 680 24.12 -13.17 -14.46
CA ARG A 680 24.91 -12.72 -13.32
C ARG A 680 25.40 -11.30 -13.61
N TYR A 681 25.13 -10.35 -12.72
CA TYR A 681 25.32 -8.93 -12.98
C TYR A 681 25.85 -8.18 -11.76
N ALA A 682 26.44 -7.01 -12.00
CA ALA A 682 26.76 -6.01 -10.97
C ALA A 682 26.20 -4.64 -11.37
N ASN A 683 25.68 -3.90 -10.39
CA ASN A 683 25.20 -2.52 -10.57
C ASN A 683 25.56 -1.67 -9.35
N GLY A 684 26.73 -1.05 -9.41
CA GLY A 684 27.24 -0.15 -8.37
C GLY A 684 26.76 1.31 -8.49
N ASN A 685 25.80 1.61 -9.37
CA ASN A 685 25.41 3.00 -9.69
C ASN A 685 24.61 3.73 -8.60
N GLY A 686 24.27 3.08 -7.49
CA GLY A 686 23.59 3.72 -6.37
C GLY A 686 23.37 2.79 -5.17
N PRO A 687 22.93 3.35 -4.03
CA PRO A 687 22.52 2.56 -2.87
C PRO A 687 21.26 1.74 -3.17
N VAL A 688 21.01 0.71 -2.35
CA VAL A 688 19.88 -0.22 -2.53
C VAL A 688 18.53 0.41 -2.16
N ASN A 689 18.51 1.43 -1.31
CA ASN A 689 17.29 2.00 -0.73
C ASN A 689 16.90 3.37 -1.30
N THR A 690 17.69 3.96 -2.20
CA THR A 690 17.39 5.27 -2.80
C THR A 690 18.00 5.39 -4.20
N GLU A 691 17.88 6.58 -4.80
CA GLU A 691 18.16 6.87 -6.21
C GLU A 691 17.30 6.04 -7.18
N ASN A 692 17.52 6.21 -8.49
CA ASN A 692 16.58 5.79 -9.52
C ASN A 692 17.23 5.21 -10.80
N LYS A 693 18.37 4.52 -10.65
CA LYS A 693 19.23 4.05 -11.76
C LYS A 693 19.25 2.53 -11.91
N ALA A 694 18.13 1.86 -11.63
CA ALA A 694 17.96 0.44 -11.94
C ALA A 694 18.25 0.19 -13.42
N ALA A 695 19.10 -0.79 -13.75
CA ALA A 695 19.38 -1.10 -15.14
C ALA A 695 18.30 -2.05 -15.69
N VAL A 696 17.84 -1.79 -16.91
CA VAL A 696 16.80 -2.58 -17.58
C VAL A 696 17.25 -2.89 -19.00
N ARG A 697 17.07 -4.13 -19.43
CA ARG A 697 17.41 -4.60 -20.78
C ARG A 697 16.33 -5.51 -21.31
N THR A 698 16.24 -5.59 -22.63
CA THR A 698 15.46 -6.61 -23.32
C THR A 698 16.34 -7.81 -23.64
N LEU A 699 15.90 -9.00 -23.21
CA LEU A 699 16.41 -10.27 -23.71
C LEU A 699 15.76 -10.58 -25.05
N THR A 700 16.56 -11.04 -25.99
CA THR A 700 16.13 -11.51 -27.30
C THR A 700 16.55 -12.96 -27.53
N LEU A 701 15.68 -13.73 -28.19
CA LEU A 701 15.92 -15.10 -28.65
C LEU A 701 15.84 -15.10 -30.18
N ASP A 702 16.93 -15.48 -30.83
CA ASP A 702 17.06 -15.51 -32.30
C ASP A 702 16.61 -14.19 -32.95
N GLY A 703 16.94 -13.07 -32.30
CA GLY A 703 16.62 -11.70 -32.72
C GLY A 703 15.25 -11.17 -32.28
N ASN A 704 14.35 -12.03 -31.78
CA ASN A 704 13.01 -11.64 -31.33
C ASN A 704 12.99 -11.30 -29.84
N LYS A 705 12.17 -10.32 -29.42
CA LYS A 705 11.99 -9.97 -28.00
C LYS A 705 11.43 -11.18 -27.23
N ALA A 706 12.15 -11.59 -26.18
CA ALA A 706 11.78 -12.71 -25.33
C ALA A 706 11.31 -12.27 -23.94
N GLY A 707 11.86 -11.17 -23.41
CA GLY A 707 11.40 -10.61 -22.14
C GLY A 707 12.27 -9.46 -21.65
N THR A 708 11.97 -8.98 -20.45
CA THR A 708 12.70 -7.89 -19.80
C THR A 708 13.58 -8.43 -18.67
N ILE A 709 14.85 -8.03 -18.69
CA ILE A 709 15.83 -8.26 -17.65
C ILE A 709 15.96 -7.00 -16.79
N VAL A 710 15.82 -7.17 -15.48
CA VAL A 710 15.96 -6.12 -14.47
C VAL A 710 17.23 -6.38 -13.67
N MET A 711 18.05 -5.34 -13.54
CA MET A 711 19.34 -5.35 -12.85
C MET A 711 19.40 -4.17 -11.85
N PRO A 712 18.71 -4.30 -10.71
CA PRO A 712 18.65 -3.25 -9.68
C PRO A 712 20.02 -2.92 -9.07
N HIS A 713 20.12 -1.77 -8.39
CA HIS A 713 21.30 -1.41 -7.61
C HIS A 713 21.70 -2.51 -6.61
N ARG A 714 23.01 -2.69 -6.42
CA ARG A 714 23.62 -3.61 -5.43
C ARG A 714 24.55 -2.92 -4.43
N GLY A 715 24.45 -1.59 -4.33
CA GLY A 715 25.21 -0.78 -3.39
C GLY A 715 26.08 0.26 -4.09
N ARG A 716 26.29 1.40 -3.42
CA ARG A 716 27.01 2.54 -3.98
C ARG A 716 28.47 2.19 -4.23
N GLY A 717 28.91 2.22 -5.49
CA GLY A 717 30.27 1.85 -5.90
C GLY A 717 30.62 0.37 -5.69
N ASN A 718 29.63 -0.46 -5.30
CA ASN A 718 29.85 -1.86 -4.97
C ASN A 718 29.76 -2.75 -6.22
N TRP A 719 30.84 -2.77 -7.01
CA TRP A 719 30.91 -3.52 -8.27
C TRP A 719 31.37 -4.97 -8.12
N ASN A 720 31.80 -5.37 -6.92
CA ASN A 720 32.24 -6.74 -6.60
C ASN A 720 31.12 -7.62 -6.03
N ASP A 721 29.97 -7.04 -5.71
CA ASP A 721 28.76 -7.76 -5.30
C ASP A 721 27.95 -8.18 -6.52
N TRP A 722 28.28 -9.35 -7.05
CA TRP A 722 27.57 -9.96 -8.18
C TRP A 722 26.33 -10.70 -7.72
N GLY A 723 25.19 -10.43 -8.36
CA GLY A 723 23.91 -11.11 -8.12
C GLY A 723 23.29 -11.64 -9.40
N MET A 724 22.19 -12.38 -9.29
CA MET A 724 21.43 -12.85 -10.44
C MET A 724 20.32 -11.86 -10.79
N SER A 725 20.06 -11.66 -12.08
CA SER A 725 18.88 -10.97 -12.59
C SER A 725 17.61 -11.81 -12.36
N ASN A 726 16.44 -11.27 -12.74
CA ASN A 726 15.24 -12.08 -12.86
C ASN A 726 15.42 -13.18 -13.91
N GLN A 727 14.59 -14.22 -13.78
CA GLN A 727 14.50 -15.32 -14.71
C GLN A 727 13.51 -15.00 -15.84
N ILE A 728 13.87 -15.39 -17.06
CA ILE A 728 12.97 -15.44 -18.22
C ILE A 728 12.82 -16.91 -18.60
N VAL A 729 11.59 -17.42 -18.61
CA VAL A 729 11.28 -18.83 -18.86
C VAL A 729 10.69 -18.97 -20.26
N LEU A 730 11.30 -19.80 -21.10
CA LEU A 730 10.92 -19.95 -22.50
C LEU A 730 10.94 -21.43 -22.92
N PRO A 731 10.00 -21.88 -23.76
CA PRO A 731 10.13 -23.15 -24.47
C PRO A 731 11.21 -23.02 -25.56
N LEU A 732 12.03 -24.06 -25.73
CA LEU A 732 13.06 -24.14 -26.76
C LEU A 732 13.10 -25.50 -27.41
N GLU A 733 13.37 -25.48 -28.71
CA GLU A 733 13.69 -26.65 -29.50
C GLU A 733 15.13 -27.11 -29.24
N LYS A 734 15.41 -28.37 -29.56
CA LYS A 734 16.78 -28.86 -29.61
C LYS A 734 17.54 -28.12 -30.72
N GLY A 735 18.67 -27.52 -30.39
CA GLY A 735 19.52 -26.85 -31.37
C GLY A 735 20.32 -25.69 -30.82
N ARG A 736 20.91 -24.95 -31.74
CA ARG A 736 21.75 -23.80 -31.45
C ARG A 736 20.89 -22.52 -31.52
N HIS A 737 20.86 -21.77 -30.43
CA HIS A 737 20.10 -20.52 -30.33
C HIS A 737 21.00 -19.33 -29.97
N THR A 738 20.64 -18.14 -30.43
CA THR A 738 21.34 -16.90 -30.09
C THR A 738 20.51 -16.09 -29.10
N LEU A 739 21.09 -15.84 -27.93
CA LEU A 739 20.52 -14.97 -26.90
C LEU A 739 21.22 -13.61 -26.98
N GLY A 740 20.44 -12.54 -27.05
CA GLY A 740 20.96 -11.16 -27.09
C GLY A 740 20.40 -10.30 -25.97
N VAL A 741 21.26 -9.54 -25.28
CA VAL A 741 20.89 -8.55 -24.28
C VAL A 741 21.07 -7.16 -24.88
N ARG A 742 19.98 -6.39 -25.02
CA ARG A 742 20.00 -5.08 -25.69
C ARG A 742 19.15 -4.05 -24.98
N TYR A 743 19.50 -2.78 -25.15
CA TYR A 743 18.71 -1.65 -24.68
C TYR A 743 17.70 -1.22 -25.74
N LEU A 744 16.41 -1.22 -25.39
CA LEU A 744 15.31 -0.72 -26.22
C LEU A 744 14.67 0.54 -25.61
N PRO A 745 13.89 1.34 -26.38
CA PRO A 745 13.24 2.54 -25.85
C PRO A 745 12.36 2.30 -24.61
N GLU A 746 11.68 1.15 -24.50
CA GLU A 746 10.89 0.79 -23.32
C GLU A 746 11.72 0.50 -22.06
N ASP A 747 13.03 0.29 -22.20
CA ASP A 747 13.94 -0.02 -21.09
C ASP A 747 14.44 1.25 -20.36
N GLU A 748 14.10 2.46 -20.83
CA GLU A 748 14.46 3.71 -20.16
C GLU A 748 13.96 3.73 -18.70
N ASN A 749 14.87 3.82 -17.74
CA ASN A 749 14.51 3.93 -16.32
C ASN A 749 14.15 5.38 -15.93
N MET A 750 13.94 5.62 -14.63
CA MET A 750 13.54 6.94 -14.13
C MET A 750 14.69 7.96 -14.09
N ASN A 751 15.94 7.52 -14.16
CA ASN A 751 17.09 8.41 -14.22
C ASN A 751 17.26 9.06 -15.60
N ILE A 752 16.83 8.38 -16.68
CA ILE A 752 16.92 8.80 -18.09
C ILE A 752 18.36 8.90 -18.61
N SER A 753 19.34 9.20 -17.74
CA SER A 753 20.74 9.43 -18.10
C SER A 753 21.62 8.20 -17.83
N THR A 754 21.45 7.55 -16.68
CA THR A 754 22.19 6.33 -16.30
C THR A 754 21.27 5.12 -16.32
N ASN A 755 21.59 4.14 -17.17
CA ASN A 755 20.98 2.82 -17.25
C ASN A 755 22.07 1.76 -17.46
N HIS A 756 23.13 1.85 -16.64
CA HIS A 756 24.37 1.09 -16.79
C HIS A 756 24.43 -0.14 -15.86
N ALA A 757 25.01 -1.25 -16.32
CA ALA A 757 25.33 -2.42 -15.52
C ALA A 757 26.48 -3.24 -16.14
N LEU A 758 27.06 -4.14 -15.35
CA LEU A 758 28.03 -5.13 -15.81
C LEU A 758 27.39 -6.51 -15.87
N LEU A 759 27.70 -7.28 -16.90
CA LEU A 759 27.26 -8.65 -17.11
C LEU A 759 28.47 -9.58 -17.00
N ASP A 760 28.37 -10.59 -16.14
CA ASP A 760 29.40 -11.61 -15.99
C ASP A 760 29.12 -12.79 -16.93
N HIS A 761 28.03 -13.52 -16.68
CA HIS A 761 27.65 -14.67 -17.51
C HIS A 761 26.15 -14.85 -17.62
N LEU A 762 25.73 -15.63 -18.62
CA LEU A 762 24.39 -16.16 -18.75
C LEU A 762 24.30 -17.50 -18.00
N ARG A 763 23.29 -17.64 -17.14
CA ARG A 763 22.91 -18.90 -16.51
C ARG A 763 21.70 -19.49 -17.21
N VAL A 764 21.83 -20.73 -17.66
CA VAL A 764 20.77 -21.52 -18.32
C VAL A 764 20.43 -22.72 -17.45
N GLU A 765 19.15 -22.89 -17.12
CA GLU A 765 18.66 -24.02 -16.32
C GLU A 765 17.47 -24.67 -17.05
N ARG A 766 17.47 -26.00 -17.20
CA ARG A 766 16.29 -26.72 -17.72
C ARG A 766 15.27 -26.87 -16.60
N VAL A 767 14.07 -26.38 -16.81
CA VAL A 767 12.98 -26.35 -15.83
C VAL A 767 12.02 -27.53 -16.03
N LYS A 768 11.72 -27.88 -17.29
CA LYS A 768 10.85 -29.02 -17.66
C LYS A 768 11.36 -29.74 -18.90
#